data_AF-A0A1Y4NT26-F1
#
_entry.id   AF-A0A1Y4NT26-F1
#
_cell.length_a   1.000
_cell.length_b   1.000
_cell.length_c   1.000
_cell.angle_alpha   90.00
_cell.angle_beta   90.00
_cell.angle_gamma   90.00
#
_symmetry.space_group_name_H-M   'P 1'
#
loop_
_entity.id
_entity.type
_entity.pdbx_description
1 polymer ?
#
loop_
_entity_poly.entity_id
_entity_poly.type
_entity_poly.pdbx_seq_one_letter_code
_entity_poly.pdbx_strand_id
1 'polypeptide(L)'
;MRKGRRVIAVTGAAALILGMPVYAADGNTAARELDYYASLTVAGVPIVSYGGVTGNAPDGVSYDLQTNTLTLKDYKVTSEDTVLNSSGMGDDFKIRLEGANVLTVDNGKNNTVTAVSVDSASIGGSGSLTIDMSETAGGDGIMYDDFMTIRDCELNITGDFAYSPFFYGITKDANTGAGNLTVENAEVNIHSAIADDARIAGTNVGIDAQNGNMTVKNSDINVEVVNGEIFGIGVGLRRSGIEGGSLSVEDSTVTCVTKSSYEDDHFPYNIYFYEMENPAQNYYYVGDEAPDRQADFDEAFETEWFMDDRYRGVYDCLIISADPIADYCDHQWDEGTVTEKPSCETQGEITYTCTVCGDTKTEAVDALGHDWGEWTQIKKPTCTEAGVQMRTCGRCGETENADVDALGHDYVEKVTKEATCTEDGVREVTCSRCNYSREETIPATGHSYGEWVVEKEATFHEDGLKTSTCENCGDVRSERIPKLSESHVHDFSGAEEIITPATCTETGSMKVYCKEPECGEYTVKEIPMTEHAPGEWTAVKEATCTEEGLEQRTCTVCGTVTDSRITEKVPHTYGEWTVVTPATCTEAGVESAECTVCGETTVRGINALGHDFADWEVKVPATCTEDGEETSVCTRCGETTTRVIEASGHSYGEWVVTKEPTETEEGQREAVCSVCGDVIVEKVPAVSDAQPVPPTDMNISAGNGNTPGAGSGSNSDVPKTGDTAPVVACAAVVIAAAAGVIFAVRKRSGFR
;
A
#
# COMPACT_ATOMS: atom_id res chain seq x y z
N MET A 1 -43.38 43.31 -5.29
CA MET A 1 -44.67 42.71 -5.72
C MET A 1 -44.38 41.68 -6.82
N ARG A 2 -45.15 40.58 -6.91
CA ARG A 2 -45.02 39.45 -7.89
C ARG A 2 -43.62 38.77 -7.85
N LYS A 3 -43.43 37.65 -7.14
CA LYS A 3 -43.88 36.26 -7.40
C LYS A 3 -43.19 35.59 -8.61
N GLY A 4 -42.30 34.64 -8.32
CA GLY A 4 -41.73 33.64 -9.23
C GLY A 4 -40.86 32.67 -8.43
N ARG A 5 -41.34 31.44 -8.20
CA ARG A 5 -40.69 30.48 -7.28
C ARG A 5 -39.37 29.95 -7.85
N ARG A 6 -38.29 30.00 -7.07
CA ARG A 6 -37.33 28.88 -7.00
C ARG A 6 -37.78 27.98 -5.86
N VAL A 7 -37.75 26.67 -6.05
CA VAL A 7 -37.99 25.69 -4.98
C VAL A 7 -36.65 25.06 -4.64
N ILE A 8 -36.21 25.25 -3.40
CA ILE A 8 -35.18 24.42 -2.79
C ILE A 8 -35.90 23.23 -2.18
N ALA A 9 -35.44 22.01 -2.47
CA ALA A 9 -35.93 20.78 -1.86
C ALA A 9 -34.73 20.07 -1.23
N VAL A 10 -34.72 19.99 0.11
CA VAL A 10 -33.71 19.25 0.89
C VAL A 10 -34.45 18.17 1.67
N THR A 11 -34.29 16.93 1.22
CA THR A 11 -34.72 15.66 1.83
C THR A 11 -33.91 14.54 1.15
N GLY A 12 -33.45 13.49 1.81
CA GLY A 12 -33.61 13.12 3.23
C GLY A 12 -33.79 11.61 3.38
N ALA A 13 -32.67 10.89 3.52
CA ALA A 13 -32.45 9.52 4.01
C ALA A 13 -33.51 8.38 3.79
N ALA A 14 -33.05 7.32 3.11
CA ALA A 14 -33.13 5.88 3.46
C ALA A 14 -34.47 5.18 3.80
N ALA A 15 -34.81 4.15 3.00
CA ALA A 15 -35.56 2.91 3.30
C ALA A 15 -35.86 2.15 1.98
N LEU A 16 -35.87 0.81 1.85
CA LEU A 16 -35.39 -0.31 2.68
C LEU A 16 -35.20 -1.56 1.77
N ILE A 17 -34.82 -2.70 2.35
CA ILE A 17 -34.32 -3.93 1.69
C ILE A 17 -35.41 -5.03 1.54
N LEU A 18 -35.13 -6.03 0.68
CA LEU A 18 -35.74 -7.38 0.53
C LEU A 18 -37.06 -7.57 -0.27
N GLY A 19 -37.12 -8.73 -0.95
CA GLY A 19 -38.35 -9.39 -1.44
C GLY A 19 -38.92 -10.39 -0.40
N MET A 20 -39.90 -11.25 -0.67
CA MET A 20 -40.43 -11.73 -1.97
C MET A 20 -41.97 -11.56 -2.09
N PRO A 21 -42.77 -12.48 -2.70
CA PRO A 21 -43.58 -12.14 -3.87
C PRO A 21 -45.03 -11.74 -3.56
N VAL A 22 -45.59 -10.87 -4.41
CA VAL A 22 -47.05 -10.67 -4.54
C VAL A 22 -47.50 -11.22 -5.90
N TYR A 23 -48.10 -12.41 -5.89
CA TYR A 23 -48.66 -13.02 -7.11
C TYR A 23 -49.97 -12.33 -7.50
N ALA A 24 -49.90 -11.34 -8.39
CA ALA A 24 -51.07 -10.58 -8.85
C ALA A 24 -50.99 -10.15 -10.34
N ALA A 25 -50.76 -11.14 -11.21
CA ALA A 25 -51.02 -11.13 -12.67
C ALA A 25 -50.27 -10.13 -13.59
N ASP A 26 -49.78 -10.68 -14.71
CA ASP A 26 -49.64 -10.03 -16.02
C ASP A 26 -48.68 -8.82 -16.12
N GLY A 27 -47.50 -8.94 -15.52
CA GLY A 27 -46.29 -8.19 -15.90
C GLY A 27 -45.21 -9.14 -16.41
N ASN A 28 -44.76 -8.99 -17.66
CA ASN A 28 -43.81 -9.91 -18.30
C ASN A 28 -42.36 -9.70 -17.80
N THR A 29 -42.03 -10.24 -16.64
CA THR A 29 -40.64 -10.45 -16.22
C THR A 29 -40.07 -11.64 -17.01
N ALA A 30 -39.59 -11.36 -18.22
CA ALA A 30 -38.74 -12.31 -18.92
C ALA A 30 -37.51 -12.59 -18.03
N ALA A 31 -37.21 -13.87 -17.78
CA ALA A 31 -35.93 -14.23 -17.21
C ALA A 31 -34.82 -13.81 -18.21
N ARG A 32 -33.65 -13.40 -17.71
CA ARG A 32 -32.53 -13.14 -18.61
C ARG A 32 -32.15 -14.42 -19.37
N GLU A 33 -32.25 -14.35 -20.69
CA GLU A 33 -31.72 -15.33 -21.63
C GLU A 33 -30.48 -14.70 -22.30
N LEU A 34 -29.43 -15.49 -22.52
CA LEU A 34 -28.27 -15.11 -23.34
C LEU A 34 -28.53 -15.47 -24.80
N ASP A 35 -27.67 -15.04 -25.72
CA ASP A 35 -27.75 -15.51 -27.11
C ASP A 35 -27.56 -17.03 -27.20
N TYR A 36 -28.17 -17.67 -28.20
CA TYR A 36 -28.03 -19.12 -28.43
C TYR A 36 -26.58 -19.57 -28.69
N TYR A 37 -25.71 -18.68 -29.16
CA TYR A 37 -24.28 -18.98 -29.35
C TYR A 37 -23.42 -18.64 -28.12
N ALA A 38 -24.00 -18.05 -27.06
CA ALA A 38 -23.24 -17.64 -25.90
C ALA A 38 -22.55 -18.82 -25.20
N SER A 39 -21.29 -18.62 -24.84
CA SER A 39 -20.41 -19.57 -24.19
C SER A 39 -19.52 -18.86 -23.17
N LEU A 40 -19.21 -19.57 -22.09
CA LEU A 40 -18.26 -19.13 -21.07
C LEU A 40 -17.56 -20.36 -20.51
N THR A 41 -16.24 -20.39 -20.59
CA THR A 41 -15.38 -21.48 -20.12
C THR A 41 -14.30 -20.92 -19.21
N VAL A 42 -14.09 -21.56 -18.06
CA VAL A 42 -13.00 -21.22 -17.13
C VAL A 42 -12.19 -22.49 -16.84
N ALA A 43 -10.89 -22.46 -17.14
CA ALA A 43 -9.96 -23.59 -17.03
C ALA A 43 -10.52 -24.89 -17.65
N GLY A 44 -11.05 -24.80 -18.87
CA GLY A 44 -11.70 -25.91 -19.58
C GLY A 44 -13.08 -26.34 -19.05
N VAL A 45 -13.58 -25.78 -17.94
CA VAL A 45 -14.92 -26.05 -17.41
C VAL A 45 -15.95 -25.13 -18.07
N PRO A 46 -16.92 -25.66 -18.85
CA PRO A 46 -17.96 -24.83 -19.47
C PRO A 46 -19.00 -24.41 -18.43
N ILE A 47 -19.05 -23.11 -18.12
CA ILE A 47 -20.02 -22.49 -17.21
C ILE A 47 -21.30 -22.11 -17.97
N VAL A 48 -21.16 -21.59 -19.19
CA VAL A 48 -22.27 -21.35 -20.14
C VAL A 48 -21.99 -22.10 -21.43
N SER A 49 -23.00 -22.75 -21.99
CA SER A 49 -22.93 -23.44 -23.28
C SER A 49 -24.27 -23.32 -24.02
N TYR A 50 -24.21 -22.80 -25.25
CA TYR A 50 -25.38 -22.53 -26.09
C TYR A 50 -26.46 -21.66 -25.41
N GLY A 51 -26.03 -20.58 -24.74
CA GLY A 51 -26.89 -19.69 -23.95
C GLY A 51 -27.35 -20.24 -22.59
N GLY A 52 -27.15 -21.53 -22.32
CA GLY A 52 -27.56 -22.17 -21.07
C GLY A 52 -26.45 -22.26 -20.04
N VAL A 53 -26.72 -21.85 -18.80
CA VAL A 53 -25.83 -22.11 -17.65
C VAL A 53 -25.79 -23.61 -17.36
N THR A 54 -24.60 -24.20 -17.29
CA THR A 54 -24.42 -25.65 -17.17
C THR A 54 -24.57 -26.16 -15.73
N GLY A 55 -24.43 -25.28 -14.74
CA GLY A 55 -24.35 -25.62 -13.32
C GLY A 55 -22.98 -26.11 -12.86
N ASN A 56 -21.96 -26.09 -13.73
CA ASN A 56 -20.57 -26.40 -13.37
C ASN A 56 -19.75 -25.11 -13.24
N ALA A 57 -18.87 -25.06 -12.24
CA ALA A 57 -17.82 -24.05 -12.11
C ALA A 57 -16.64 -24.66 -11.32
N PRO A 58 -15.40 -24.19 -11.51
CA PRO A 58 -14.29 -24.48 -10.59
C PRO A 58 -14.55 -23.97 -9.16
N ASP A 59 -13.87 -24.54 -8.17
CA ASP A 59 -13.86 -23.97 -6.81
C ASP A 59 -13.31 -22.53 -6.84
N GLY A 60 -13.97 -21.61 -6.12
CA GLY A 60 -13.65 -20.17 -6.18
C GLY A 60 -14.30 -19.41 -7.36
N VAL A 61 -15.04 -20.09 -8.24
CA VAL A 61 -15.70 -19.49 -9.41
C VAL A 61 -17.21 -19.63 -9.31
N SER A 62 -17.96 -18.59 -9.69
CA SER A 62 -19.43 -18.64 -9.81
C SER A 62 -19.95 -17.71 -10.89
N TYR A 63 -21.15 -17.95 -11.42
CA TYR A 63 -21.75 -17.11 -12.47
C TYR A 63 -23.24 -16.84 -12.19
N ASP A 64 -23.62 -15.56 -12.18
CA ASP A 64 -25.02 -15.12 -12.11
C ASP A 64 -25.52 -14.68 -13.48
N LEU A 65 -26.49 -15.43 -14.01
CA LEU A 65 -27.19 -15.17 -15.26
C LEU A 65 -28.01 -13.87 -15.25
N GLN A 66 -28.52 -13.42 -14.10
CA GLN A 66 -29.36 -12.21 -14.05
C GLN A 66 -28.53 -10.93 -14.12
N THR A 67 -27.34 -10.91 -13.52
CA THR A 67 -26.42 -9.75 -13.56
C THR A 67 -25.34 -9.84 -14.64
N ASN A 68 -25.29 -10.96 -15.38
CA ASN A 68 -24.25 -11.31 -16.36
C ASN A 68 -22.83 -11.30 -15.76
N THR A 69 -22.70 -11.78 -14.52
CA THR A 69 -21.46 -11.65 -13.74
C THR A 69 -20.84 -13.01 -13.47
N LEU A 70 -19.67 -13.27 -14.08
CA LEU A 70 -18.69 -14.22 -13.56
C LEU A 70 -18.03 -13.59 -12.33
N THR A 71 -17.93 -14.32 -11.23
CA THR A 71 -17.17 -13.92 -10.04
C THR A 71 -16.01 -14.89 -9.83
N LEU A 72 -14.80 -14.33 -9.75
CA LEU A 72 -13.59 -15.01 -9.33
C LEU A 72 -13.31 -14.59 -7.87
N LYS A 73 -13.20 -15.57 -6.97
CA LYS A 73 -12.99 -15.34 -5.54
C LYS A 73 -11.79 -16.14 -5.04
N ASP A 74 -10.70 -15.45 -4.75
CA ASP A 74 -9.40 -16.04 -4.38
C ASP A 74 -8.97 -17.18 -5.36
N TYR A 75 -9.39 -17.07 -6.62
CA TYR A 75 -9.29 -18.13 -7.60
C TYR A 75 -7.87 -18.23 -8.15
N LYS A 76 -7.23 -19.40 -7.97
CA LYS A 76 -5.84 -19.63 -8.36
C LYS A 76 -5.74 -20.91 -9.18
N VAL A 77 -5.23 -20.79 -10.41
CA VAL A 77 -5.21 -21.89 -11.38
C VAL A 77 -3.96 -21.83 -12.26
N THR A 78 -3.50 -23.01 -12.69
CA THR A 78 -2.48 -23.18 -13.72
C THR A 78 -3.10 -23.98 -14.88
N SER A 79 -2.87 -23.57 -16.13
CA SER A 79 -3.48 -24.18 -17.33
C SER A 79 -2.50 -24.23 -18.51
N GLU A 80 -2.61 -25.28 -19.32
CA GLU A 80 -1.88 -25.40 -20.62
C GLU A 80 -2.60 -24.60 -21.74
N ASP A 81 -3.92 -24.38 -21.60
CA ASP A 81 -4.80 -23.68 -22.53
C ASP A 81 -5.36 -22.37 -21.93
N THR A 82 -6.05 -21.56 -22.74
CA THR A 82 -6.78 -20.34 -22.33
C THR A 82 -7.59 -20.54 -21.05
N VAL A 83 -7.33 -19.69 -20.05
CA VAL A 83 -7.89 -19.81 -18.69
C VAL A 83 -9.32 -19.28 -18.63
N LEU A 84 -9.62 -18.21 -19.35
CA LEU A 84 -10.98 -17.65 -19.46
C LEU A 84 -11.29 -17.38 -20.93
N ASN A 85 -12.31 -18.06 -21.47
CA ASN A 85 -12.83 -17.80 -22.81
C ASN A 85 -14.34 -17.52 -22.73
N SER A 86 -14.79 -16.41 -23.29
CA SER A 86 -16.22 -16.07 -23.35
C SER A 86 -16.60 -15.46 -24.69
N SER A 87 -17.69 -15.93 -25.30
CA SER A 87 -18.24 -15.32 -26.52
C SER A 87 -19.77 -15.33 -26.49
N GLY A 88 -20.42 -14.42 -27.22
CA GLY A 88 -21.87 -14.20 -27.24
C GLY A 88 -22.48 -13.74 -25.92
N MET A 89 -21.68 -13.39 -24.91
CA MET A 89 -22.15 -13.02 -23.56
C MET A 89 -22.83 -11.64 -23.51
N GLY A 90 -22.54 -10.78 -24.48
CA GLY A 90 -23.10 -9.44 -24.63
C GLY A 90 -22.37 -8.35 -23.83
N ASP A 91 -22.53 -7.11 -24.28
CA ASP A 91 -21.77 -5.90 -23.92
C ASP A 91 -21.74 -5.59 -22.41
N ASP A 92 -22.66 -6.16 -21.62
CA ASP A 92 -22.77 -5.96 -20.18
C ASP A 92 -22.17 -7.10 -19.34
N PHE A 93 -21.41 -8.01 -19.94
CA PHE A 93 -20.72 -9.11 -19.26
C PHE A 93 -19.64 -8.59 -18.28
N LYS A 94 -19.51 -9.26 -17.13
CA LYS A 94 -18.68 -8.80 -16.01
C LYS A 94 -17.85 -9.93 -15.43
N ILE A 95 -16.59 -9.62 -15.15
CA ILE A 95 -15.64 -10.46 -14.42
C ILE A 95 -15.38 -9.74 -13.09
N ARG A 96 -16.17 -10.10 -12.07
CA ARG A 96 -16.08 -9.57 -10.71
C ARG A 96 -14.91 -10.23 -9.99
N LEU A 97 -14.00 -9.42 -9.48
CA LEU A 97 -12.87 -9.85 -8.67
C LEU A 97 -13.20 -9.72 -7.17
N GLU A 98 -12.95 -10.79 -6.42
CA GLU A 98 -12.94 -10.79 -4.96
C GLU A 98 -11.65 -11.48 -4.46
N GLY A 99 -10.99 -10.90 -3.46
CA GLY A 99 -9.73 -11.44 -2.95
C GLY A 99 -8.61 -11.41 -4.00
N ALA A 100 -7.61 -12.28 -3.85
CA ALA A 100 -6.43 -12.28 -4.72
C ALA A 100 -6.49 -13.43 -5.74
N ASN A 101 -6.74 -13.12 -7.01
CA ASN A 101 -6.93 -14.10 -8.09
C ASN A 101 -5.66 -14.22 -8.94
N VAL A 102 -5.28 -15.44 -9.33
CA VAL A 102 -4.04 -15.72 -10.07
C VAL A 102 -4.30 -16.73 -11.19
N LEU A 103 -4.06 -16.31 -12.44
CA LEU A 103 -4.19 -17.14 -13.63
C LEU A 103 -2.80 -17.37 -14.22
N THR A 104 -2.18 -18.51 -13.94
CA THR A 104 -0.91 -18.91 -14.56
C THR A 104 -1.19 -19.72 -15.82
N VAL A 105 -0.52 -19.39 -16.92
CA VAL A 105 -0.52 -20.19 -18.15
C VAL A 105 0.86 -20.81 -18.32
N ASP A 106 0.92 -22.13 -18.20
CA ASP A 106 2.12 -22.95 -18.36
C ASP A 106 1.80 -24.06 -19.36
N ASN A 107 2.37 -23.94 -20.56
CA ASN A 107 2.30 -24.99 -21.58
C ASN A 107 3.68 -25.58 -21.87
N GLY A 108 4.65 -25.41 -20.96
CA GLY A 108 6.04 -25.82 -21.14
C GLY A 108 6.71 -25.16 -22.36
N LYS A 109 6.33 -23.92 -22.66
CA LYS A 109 6.79 -23.11 -23.82
C LYS A 109 6.62 -23.81 -25.18
N ASN A 110 5.53 -24.56 -25.37
CA ASN A 110 5.23 -25.30 -26.61
C ASN A 110 4.46 -24.49 -27.67
N ASN A 111 3.61 -23.55 -27.26
CA ASN A 111 2.77 -22.75 -28.16
C ASN A 111 2.43 -21.38 -27.57
N THR A 112 2.01 -20.47 -28.45
CA THR A 112 1.37 -19.22 -28.01
C THR A 112 -0.07 -19.49 -27.58
N VAL A 113 -0.59 -18.68 -26.65
CA VAL A 113 -1.91 -18.86 -26.05
C VAL A 113 -2.42 -17.53 -25.49
N THR A 114 -3.71 -17.26 -25.63
CA THR A 114 -4.38 -16.13 -24.99
C THR A 114 -4.85 -16.55 -23.59
N ALA A 115 -4.49 -15.83 -22.52
CA ALA A 115 -4.87 -16.21 -21.16
C ALA A 115 -6.35 -15.89 -20.85
N VAL A 116 -6.80 -14.68 -21.21
CA VAL A 116 -8.19 -14.22 -21.12
C VAL A 116 -8.66 -13.73 -22.50
N SER A 117 -9.74 -14.30 -23.03
CA SER A 117 -10.33 -13.96 -24.33
C SER A 117 -11.83 -13.71 -24.18
N VAL A 118 -12.29 -12.51 -24.57
CA VAL A 118 -13.69 -12.06 -24.39
C VAL A 118 -14.20 -11.21 -25.55
N ASP A 119 -15.47 -11.35 -25.95
CA ASP A 119 -16.06 -10.43 -26.94
C ASP A 119 -16.08 -8.98 -26.43
N SER A 120 -16.78 -8.75 -25.31
CA SER A 120 -16.82 -7.51 -24.54
C SER A 120 -16.94 -7.86 -23.08
N ALA A 121 -16.28 -7.10 -22.20
CA ALA A 121 -16.34 -7.33 -20.76
C ALA A 121 -16.02 -6.08 -19.94
N SER A 122 -16.51 -6.07 -18.69
CA SER A 122 -15.92 -5.27 -17.62
C SER A 122 -15.25 -6.16 -16.56
N ILE A 123 -13.95 -5.97 -16.34
CA ILE A 123 -13.19 -6.59 -15.26
C ILE A 123 -13.17 -5.61 -14.09
N GLY A 124 -13.44 -6.07 -12.86
CA GLY A 124 -13.37 -5.16 -11.72
C GLY A 124 -13.97 -5.61 -10.40
N GLY A 125 -13.89 -4.72 -9.41
CA GLY A 125 -14.30 -4.97 -8.02
C GLY A 125 -13.12 -5.23 -7.10
N SER A 126 -13.38 -5.21 -5.79
CA SER A 126 -12.40 -5.05 -4.69
C SER A 126 -11.45 -6.25 -4.43
N GLY A 127 -11.01 -6.92 -5.48
CA GLY A 127 -9.93 -7.89 -5.47
C GLY A 127 -8.89 -7.54 -6.53
N SER A 128 -7.86 -8.36 -6.62
CA SER A 128 -6.82 -8.26 -7.65
C SER A 128 -6.85 -9.44 -8.60
N LEU A 129 -6.27 -9.24 -9.79
CA LEU A 129 -6.06 -10.26 -10.81
C LEU A 129 -4.60 -10.22 -11.27
N THR A 130 -3.87 -11.31 -11.04
CA THR A 130 -2.53 -11.54 -11.62
C THR A 130 -2.64 -12.54 -12.77
N ILE A 131 -2.06 -12.22 -13.92
CA ILE A 131 -1.90 -13.12 -15.07
C ILE A 131 -0.40 -13.34 -15.29
N ASP A 132 0.04 -14.59 -15.25
CA ASP A 132 1.44 -14.98 -15.51
C ASP A 132 1.50 -15.91 -16.73
N MET A 133 2.27 -15.52 -17.74
CA MET A 133 2.42 -16.23 -19.01
C MET A 133 3.86 -16.69 -19.27
N SER A 134 4.73 -16.59 -18.28
CA SER A 134 6.19 -16.77 -18.43
C SER A 134 6.62 -18.20 -18.77
N GLU A 135 5.72 -19.19 -18.69
CA GLU A 135 5.91 -20.58 -19.16
C GLU A 135 5.10 -20.94 -20.43
N THR A 136 4.62 -19.93 -21.14
CA THR A 136 4.12 -20.06 -22.52
C THR A 136 5.22 -19.75 -23.54
N ALA A 137 4.95 -20.00 -24.83
CA ALA A 137 5.83 -19.52 -25.90
C ALA A 137 5.52 -18.08 -26.34
N GLY A 138 4.69 -17.32 -25.62
CA GLY A 138 4.12 -16.02 -26.01
C GLY A 138 2.59 -16.06 -26.13
N GLY A 139 1.99 -14.99 -26.65
CA GLY A 139 0.53 -14.82 -26.72
C GLY A 139 0.04 -13.55 -26.03
N ASP A 140 -1.23 -13.54 -25.62
CA ASP A 140 -1.90 -12.35 -25.11
C ASP A 140 -2.45 -12.54 -23.69
N GLY A 141 -2.19 -11.60 -22.78
CA GLY A 141 -2.72 -11.63 -21.41
C GLY A 141 -4.23 -11.46 -21.40
N ILE A 142 -4.72 -10.37 -21.99
CA ILE A 142 -6.14 -10.10 -22.22
C ILE A 142 -6.34 -9.72 -23.69
N MET A 143 -7.08 -10.54 -24.44
CA MET A 143 -7.60 -10.19 -25.76
C MET A 143 -9.08 -9.85 -25.66
N TYR A 144 -9.50 -8.74 -26.28
CA TYR A 144 -10.90 -8.36 -26.41
C TYR A 144 -11.31 -8.02 -27.85
N ASP A 145 -12.54 -8.33 -28.25
CA ASP A 145 -12.99 -8.09 -29.63
C ASP A 145 -13.55 -6.67 -29.81
N ASP A 146 -14.46 -6.24 -28.94
CA ASP A 146 -15.18 -4.96 -29.03
C ASP A 146 -14.86 -4.05 -27.83
N PHE A 147 -15.52 -4.16 -26.68
CA PHE A 147 -15.36 -3.21 -25.55
C PHE A 147 -14.73 -3.85 -24.30
N MET A 148 -13.68 -3.20 -23.77
CA MET A 148 -13.05 -3.56 -22.51
C MET A 148 -13.14 -2.41 -21.50
N THR A 149 -13.53 -2.73 -20.26
CA THR A 149 -13.45 -1.80 -19.13
C THR A 149 -12.77 -2.48 -17.93
N ILE A 150 -11.63 -1.95 -17.50
CA ILE A 150 -10.93 -2.39 -16.28
C ILE A 150 -11.23 -1.34 -15.21
N ARG A 151 -11.81 -1.72 -14.07
CA ARG A 151 -12.21 -0.73 -13.06
C ARG A 151 -12.29 -1.23 -11.62
N ASP A 152 -12.08 -0.30 -10.69
CA ASP A 152 -12.23 -0.52 -9.25
C ASP A 152 -11.38 -1.72 -8.73
N CYS A 153 -10.22 -1.98 -9.33
CA CYS A 153 -9.39 -3.18 -9.10
C CYS A 153 -7.90 -2.99 -9.42
N GLU A 154 -7.08 -3.94 -8.97
CA GLU A 154 -5.65 -4.08 -9.30
C GLU A 154 -5.47 -5.21 -10.33
N LEU A 155 -4.79 -4.92 -11.45
CA LEU A 155 -4.49 -5.86 -12.53
C LEU A 155 -2.98 -5.93 -12.77
N ASN A 156 -2.40 -7.12 -12.66
CA ASN A 156 -0.99 -7.37 -12.95
C ASN A 156 -0.87 -8.40 -14.08
N ILE A 157 -0.03 -8.14 -15.09
CA ILE A 157 0.26 -9.07 -16.19
C ILE A 157 1.77 -9.22 -16.35
N THR A 158 2.26 -10.46 -16.40
CA THR A 158 3.69 -10.78 -16.53
C THR A 158 3.96 -11.79 -17.64
N GLY A 159 4.99 -11.53 -18.46
CA GLY A 159 5.44 -12.43 -19.52
C GLY A 159 6.95 -12.40 -19.70
N ASP A 160 7.69 -13.22 -18.95
CA ASP A 160 9.14 -13.29 -19.07
C ASP A 160 9.56 -14.45 -19.99
N PHE A 161 10.10 -14.12 -21.16
CA PHE A 161 10.31 -15.05 -22.26
C PHE A 161 11.79 -15.24 -22.64
N ALA A 162 12.29 -16.47 -22.48
CA ALA A 162 13.56 -16.87 -23.09
C ALA A 162 13.54 -16.79 -24.64
N TYR A 163 12.36 -16.89 -25.24
CA TYR A 163 12.07 -16.58 -26.65
C TYR A 163 10.55 -16.45 -26.80
N SER A 164 10.08 -15.47 -27.57
CA SER A 164 8.66 -15.33 -27.94
C SER A 164 8.54 -14.82 -29.39
N PRO A 165 7.58 -15.31 -30.20
CA PRO A 165 7.25 -14.79 -31.52
C PRO A 165 6.24 -13.64 -31.47
N PHE A 166 5.56 -13.42 -30.34
CA PHE A 166 4.87 -12.18 -29.96
C PHE A 166 4.35 -12.24 -28.51
N PHE A 167 4.24 -11.09 -27.85
CA PHE A 167 3.49 -10.90 -26.61
C PHE A 167 2.64 -9.62 -26.67
N TYR A 168 1.42 -9.68 -26.12
CA TYR A 168 0.61 -8.51 -25.79
C TYR A 168 0.08 -8.62 -24.36
N GLY A 169 0.31 -7.63 -23.50
CA GLY A 169 -0.29 -7.60 -22.15
C GLY A 169 -1.81 -7.47 -22.24
N ILE A 170 -2.29 -6.39 -22.88
CA ILE A 170 -3.70 -6.18 -23.24
C ILE A 170 -3.76 -5.85 -24.73
N THR A 171 -4.60 -6.54 -25.50
CA THR A 171 -4.79 -6.25 -26.93
C THR A 171 -6.24 -6.37 -27.36
N LYS A 172 -6.60 -5.59 -28.39
CA LYS A 172 -7.84 -5.79 -29.12
C LYS A 172 -7.62 -6.73 -30.31
N ASP A 173 -8.61 -7.51 -30.74
CA ASP A 173 -8.53 -8.15 -32.06
C ASP A 173 -8.53 -7.07 -33.17
N ALA A 174 -7.48 -7.06 -33.98
CA ALA A 174 -7.33 -6.22 -35.16
C ALA A 174 -8.36 -6.50 -36.27
N ASN A 175 -9.11 -7.61 -36.19
CA ASN A 175 -10.04 -8.09 -37.23
C ASN A 175 -11.52 -7.73 -36.98
N THR A 176 -11.85 -7.15 -35.82
CA THR A 176 -13.22 -6.86 -35.35
C THR A 176 -13.64 -5.39 -35.60
N GLY A 177 -14.66 -4.89 -34.88
CA GLY A 177 -15.21 -3.55 -35.04
C GLY A 177 -14.30 -2.42 -34.52
N ALA A 178 -14.82 -1.20 -34.46
CA ALA A 178 -14.28 -0.15 -33.60
C ALA A 178 -14.73 -0.44 -32.17
N GLY A 179 -13.81 -0.43 -31.21
CA GLY A 179 -14.05 -0.91 -29.86
C GLY A 179 -12.98 -0.43 -28.91
N ASN A 180 -13.36 0.03 -27.71
CA ASN A 180 -12.52 0.89 -26.87
C ASN A 180 -12.02 0.18 -25.61
N LEU A 181 -10.84 0.62 -25.14
CA LEU A 181 -10.32 0.31 -23.81
C LEU A 181 -10.62 1.47 -22.85
N THR A 182 -11.23 1.18 -21.71
CA THR A 182 -11.43 2.16 -20.63
C THR A 182 -10.83 1.62 -19.33
N VAL A 183 -10.08 2.45 -18.61
CA VAL A 183 -9.49 2.14 -17.30
C VAL A 183 -9.98 3.19 -16.31
N GLU A 184 -10.73 2.80 -15.28
CA GLU A 184 -11.36 3.74 -14.32
C GLU A 184 -11.22 3.26 -12.86
N ASN A 185 -10.64 4.07 -11.96
CA ASN A 185 -10.37 3.67 -10.56
C ASN A 185 -9.51 2.38 -10.42
N ALA A 186 -8.52 2.17 -11.29
CA ALA A 186 -7.75 0.94 -11.34
C ALA A 186 -6.23 1.15 -11.36
N GLU A 187 -5.50 0.15 -10.87
CA GLU A 187 -4.05 0.03 -11.03
C GLU A 187 -3.78 -1.07 -12.08
N VAL A 188 -3.00 -0.77 -13.11
CA VAL A 188 -2.70 -1.71 -14.22
C VAL A 188 -1.20 -1.79 -14.46
N ASN A 189 -0.59 -2.88 -14.01
CA ASN A 189 0.84 -3.15 -14.12
C ASN A 189 1.10 -4.24 -15.17
N ILE A 190 1.94 -3.97 -16.16
CA ILE A 190 2.30 -4.92 -17.22
C ILE A 190 3.82 -4.96 -17.36
N HIS A 191 4.42 -6.14 -17.15
CA HIS A 191 5.85 -6.39 -17.33
C HIS A 191 6.10 -7.52 -18.34
N SER A 192 7.03 -7.34 -19.28
CA SER A 192 7.47 -8.43 -20.18
C SER A 192 8.90 -8.24 -20.65
N ALA A 193 9.79 -9.14 -20.23
CA ALA A 193 11.17 -9.20 -20.68
C ALA A 193 11.44 -10.38 -21.63
N ILE A 194 11.92 -10.08 -22.85
CA ILE A 194 12.44 -11.08 -23.81
C ILE A 194 13.98 -11.15 -23.68
N ALA A 195 14.59 -12.32 -23.91
CA ALA A 195 16.05 -12.47 -23.84
C ALA A 195 16.82 -11.81 -25.03
N ASP A 196 17.98 -11.19 -24.74
CA ASP A 196 18.80 -10.41 -25.69
C ASP A 196 19.29 -11.17 -26.94
N ASP A 197 19.48 -12.50 -26.86
CA ASP A 197 20.10 -13.26 -27.96
C ASP A 197 19.14 -13.57 -29.11
N ALA A 198 17.86 -13.26 -28.94
CA ALA A 198 16.81 -13.44 -29.91
C ALA A 198 16.86 -12.39 -31.04
N ARG A 199 17.81 -12.55 -31.99
CA ARG A 199 17.78 -11.90 -33.32
C ARG A 199 16.60 -12.33 -34.23
N ILE A 200 15.59 -12.95 -33.64
CA ILE A 200 14.30 -13.35 -34.21
C ILE A 200 13.20 -13.17 -33.15
N ALA A 201 13.38 -12.22 -32.21
CA ALA A 201 12.36 -11.87 -31.24
C ALA A 201 11.12 -11.32 -31.95
N GLY A 202 9.95 -11.64 -31.40
CA GLY A 202 8.68 -11.13 -31.88
C GLY A 202 8.36 -9.73 -31.40
N THR A 203 7.16 -9.30 -31.78
CA THR A 203 6.52 -8.08 -31.29
C THR A 203 6.27 -8.18 -29.78
N ASN A 204 6.78 -7.26 -28.97
CA ASN A 204 6.59 -7.24 -27.51
C ASN A 204 5.77 -6.00 -27.12
N VAL A 205 4.57 -6.21 -26.60
CA VAL A 205 3.57 -5.15 -26.47
C VAL A 205 2.96 -5.08 -25.08
N GLY A 206 2.90 -3.88 -24.51
CA GLY A 206 2.21 -3.64 -23.24
C GLY A 206 0.69 -3.60 -23.45
N ILE A 207 0.23 -2.58 -24.15
CA ILE A 207 -1.20 -2.35 -24.47
C ILE A 207 -1.34 -2.03 -25.97
N ASP A 208 -2.30 -2.64 -26.68
CA ASP A 208 -2.67 -2.25 -28.04
C ASP A 208 -4.21 -2.23 -28.22
N ALA A 209 -4.79 -1.03 -28.21
CA ALA A 209 -6.21 -0.80 -28.47
C ALA A 209 -6.58 -0.93 -29.96
N GLN A 210 -5.63 -1.27 -30.84
CA GLN A 210 -5.75 -1.38 -32.29
C GLN A 210 -6.39 -0.13 -32.92
N ASN A 211 -7.60 -0.29 -33.49
CA ASN A 211 -8.41 0.75 -34.11
C ASN A 211 -9.42 1.39 -33.14
N GLY A 212 -9.25 1.17 -31.83
CA GLY A 212 -10.05 1.72 -30.75
C GLY A 212 -9.48 3.00 -30.15
N ASN A 213 -10.28 3.65 -29.30
CA ASN A 213 -9.81 4.72 -28.41
C ASN A 213 -9.43 4.12 -27.04
N MET A 214 -8.55 4.81 -26.33
CA MET A 214 -8.15 4.49 -24.96
C MET A 214 -8.46 5.66 -24.03
N THR A 215 -9.07 5.37 -22.88
CA THR A 215 -9.43 6.37 -21.87
C THR A 215 -9.02 5.89 -20.48
N VAL A 216 -8.24 6.71 -19.77
CA VAL A 216 -7.72 6.42 -18.44
C VAL A 216 -8.25 7.49 -17.47
N LYS A 217 -8.92 7.08 -16.38
CA LYS A 217 -9.51 7.98 -15.38
C LYS A 217 -9.23 7.56 -13.94
N ASN A 218 -8.77 8.46 -13.07
CA ASN A 218 -8.51 8.18 -11.66
C ASN A 218 -7.73 6.84 -11.48
N SER A 219 -6.71 6.61 -12.31
CA SER A 219 -6.05 5.30 -12.48
C SER A 219 -4.55 5.47 -12.71
N ASP A 220 -3.78 4.47 -12.29
CA ASP A 220 -2.34 4.40 -12.56
C ASP A 220 -2.04 3.20 -13.48
N ILE A 221 -1.36 3.45 -14.59
CA ILE A 221 -0.92 2.43 -15.56
C ILE A 221 0.60 2.42 -15.62
N ASN A 222 1.21 1.26 -15.40
CA ASN A 222 2.65 1.06 -15.49
C ASN A 222 2.94 -0.04 -16.51
N VAL A 223 3.57 0.33 -17.63
CA VAL A 223 4.03 -0.60 -18.67
C VAL A 223 5.54 -0.63 -18.69
N GLU A 224 6.14 -1.80 -18.51
CA GLU A 224 7.56 -2.06 -18.76
C GLU A 224 7.72 -3.23 -19.73
N VAL A 225 8.25 -2.94 -20.92
CA VAL A 225 8.50 -3.95 -21.96
C VAL A 225 9.95 -3.88 -22.45
N VAL A 226 10.65 -5.01 -22.33
CA VAL A 226 12.09 -5.12 -22.56
C VAL A 226 12.35 -6.16 -23.64
N ASN A 227 13.14 -5.77 -24.64
CA ASN A 227 13.51 -6.52 -25.84
C ASN A 227 12.34 -6.95 -26.77
N GLY A 228 12.69 -7.27 -28.02
CA GLY A 228 11.74 -7.56 -29.10
C GLY A 228 11.55 -6.39 -30.06
N GLU A 229 10.55 -6.51 -30.93
CA GLU A 229 10.00 -5.39 -31.70
C GLU A 229 8.97 -4.68 -30.78
N ILE A 230 9.42 -3.64 -30.07
CA ILE A 230 8.70 -3.12 -28.90
C ILE A 230 7.65 -2.05 -29.25
N PHE A 231 6.46 -2.20 -28.67
CA PHE A 231 5.43 -1.17 -28.60
C PHE A 231 4.93 -1.07 -27.16
N GLY A 232 5.06 0.07 -26.48
CA GLY A 232 4.61 0.19 -25.09
C GLY A 232 3.09 0.26 -25.00
N ILE A 233 2.51 1.35 -25.49
CA ILE A 233 1.06 1.58 -25.56
C ILE A 233 0.67 2.07 -26.97
N GLY A 234 -0.14 1.28 -27.67
CA GLY A 234 -0.70 1.59 -28.98
C GLY A 234 -2.18 1.96 -28.93
N VAL A 235 -2.52 3.13 -29.47
CA VAL A 235 -3.90 3.64 -29.53
C VAL A 235 -4.19 4.21 -30.91
N GLY A 236 -4.26 3.35 -31.92
CA GLY A 236 -4.69 3.73 -33.27
C GLY A 236 -3.92 3.03 -34.38
N LEU A 237 -4.62 2.20 -35.16
CA LEU A 237 -4.12 1.56 -36.39
C LEU A 237 -5.15 1.74 -37.53
N ARG A 238 -4.76 2.45 -38.60
CA ARG A 238 -5.58 2.64 -39.82
C ARG A 238 -5.79 1.32 -40.58
N ARG A 239 -6.81 0.55 -40.19
CA ARG A 239 -7.35 -0.57 -40.97
C ARG A 239 -8.63 -0.14 -41.70
N SER A 240 -8.61 -0.23 -43.02
CA SER A 240 -9.81 -0.18 -43.90
C SER A 240 -10.76 1.02 -43.78
N GLY A 241 -10.32 2.14 -43.20
CA GLY A 241 -11.13 3.37 -43.06
C GLY A 241 -12.07 3.37 -41.85
N ILE A 242 -11.71 2.66 -40.79
CA ILE A 242 -12.34 2.82 -39.47
C ILE A 242 -11.70 4.04 -38.76
N GLU A 243 -12.53 4.87 -38.15
CA GLU A 243 -12.12 6.06 -37.38
C GLU A 243 -11.97 5.67 -35.89
N GLY A 244 -10.79 5.88 -35.33
CA GLY A 244 -10.44 5.55 -33.94
C GLY A 244 -8.94 5.69 -33.68
N GLY A 245 -8.56 5.78 -32.42
CA GLY A 245 -7.19 6.05 -31.96
C GLY A 245 -7.00 7.37 -31.23
N SER A 246 -8.01 7.82 -30.46
CA SER A 246 -7.82 8.89 -29.48
C SER A 246 -7.37 8.35 -28.12
N LEU A 247 -6.46 9.07 -27.47
CA LEU A 247 -6.03 8.85 -26.08
C LEU A 247 -6.56 9.99 -25.19
N SER A 248 -7.20 9.65 -24.07
CA SER A 248 -7.53 10.59 -22.98
C SER A 248 -6.95 10.07 -21.66
N VAL A 249 -6.33 10.96 -20.89
CA VAL A 249 -5.76 10.69 -19.56
C VAL A 249 -6.28 11.77 -18.61
N GLU A 250 -7.16 11.40 -17.69
CA GLU A 250 -7.92 12.28 -16.80
C GLU A 250 -7.64 11.90 -15.34
N ASP A 251 -7.17 12.83 -14.49
CA ASP A 251 -6.87 12.57 -13.07
C ASP A 251 -6.03 11.28 -12.84
N SER A 252 -5.07 10.98 -13.72
CA SER A 252 -4.40 9.66 -13.85
C SER A 252 -2.91 9.77 -14.15
N THR A 253 -2.16 8.68 -13.92
CA THR A 253 -0.77 8.50 -14.36
C THR A 253 -0.65 7.35 -15.37
N VAL A 254 0.09 7.56 -16.45
CA VAL A 254 0.45 6.53 -17.43
C VAL A 254 1.96 6.55 -17.61
N THR A 255 2.63 5.62 -16.97
CA THR A 255 4.07 5.36 -17.05
C THR A 255 4.32 4.29 -18.11
N CYS A 256 5.20 4.58 -19.09
CA CYS A 256 5.60 3.63 -20.10
C CYS A 256 7.12 3.60 -20.26
N VAL A 257 7.70 2.39 -20.18
CA VAL A 257 9.12 2.09 -20.30
C VAL A 257 9.30 1.03 -21.38
N THR A 258 10.05 1.37 -22.42
CA THR A 258 10.43 0.48 -23.53
C THR A 258 11.95 0.40 -23.59
N LYS A 259 12.54 -0.79 -23.69
CA LYS A 259 14.01 -0.95 -23.73
C LYS A 259 14.43 -2.00 -24.76
N SER A 260 14.92 -1.56 -25.93
CA SER A 260 15.20 -2.43 -27.08
C SER A 260 16.68 -2.81 -27.22
N SER A 261 16.94 -4.08 -27.55
CA SER A 261 18.28 -4.59 -27.93
C SER A 261 18.60 -4.48 -29.43
N TYR A 262 17.72 -3.88 -30.24
CA TYR A 262 17.93 -3.72 -31.68
C TYR A 262 18.80 -2.49 -32.00
N GLU A 263 20.10 -2.71 -32.25
CA GLU A 263 21.10 -1.66 -32.58
C GLU A 263 20.85 -0.90 -33.90
N ASP A 264 19.97 -1.38 -34.80
CA ASP A 264 19.76 -0.88 -36.18
C ASP A 264 18.40 -0.19 -36.38
N ASP A 265 18.34 1.15 -36.26
CA ASP A 265 17.25 2.06 -36.70
C ASP A 265 15.79 1.67 -36.31
N HIS A 266 15.57 0.74 -35.36
CA HIS A 266 14.25 0.33 -34.92
C HIS A 266 13.74 1.26 -33.82
N PHE A 267 12.92 2.23 -34.22
CA PHE A 267 12.24 3.15 -33.32
C PHE A 267 11.49 2.38 -32.21
N PRO A 268 11.82 2.58 -30.93
CA PRO A 268 11.04 2.02 -29.84
C PRO A 268 9.73 2.82 -29.74
N TYR A 269 8.60 2.19 -30.03
CA TYR A 269 7.31 2.87 -30.06
C TYR A 269 6.71 2.92 -28.65
N ASN A 270 7.27 3.78 -27.80
CA ASN A 270 6.88 3.90 -26.39
C ASN A 270 5.36 4.10 -26.22
N ILE A 271 4.83 5.24 -26.67
CA ILE A 271 3.38 5.49 -26.75
C ILE A 271 3.07 5.99 -28.18
N TYR A 272 1.99 5.53 -28.82
CA TYR A 272 1.57 6.06 -30.12
C TYR A 272 0.04 6.18 -30.27
N PHE A 273 -0.42 7.26 -30.92
CA PHE A 273 -1.85 7.57 -31.11
C PHE A 273 -2.12 8.47 -32.32
N TYR A 274 -3.39 8.59 -32.74
CA TYR A 274 -3.81 9.57 -33.77
C TYR A 274 -4.14 10.94 -33.17
N GLU A 275 -4.83 10.98 -32.03
CA GLU A 275 -5.28 12.20 -31.37
C GLU A 275 -5.12 12.06 -29.86
N MET A 276 -4.78 13.15 -29.16
CA MET A 276 -4.90 13.22 -27.70
C MET A 276 -5.97 14.24 -27.36
N GLU A 277 -6.93 13.86 -26.51
CA GLU A 277 -8.14 14.68 -26.27
C GLU A 277 -7.86 15.87 -25.34
N ASN A 278 -6.91 15.74 -24.42
CA ASN A 278 -6.59 16.75 -23.41
C ASN A 278 -5.07 17.00 -23.17
N PRO A 279 -4.25 17.21 -24.21
CA PRO A 279 -2.79 17.31 -24.06
C PRO A 279 -2.35 18.50 -23.20
N ALA A 280 -3.04 19.65 -23.30
CA ALA A 280 -2.75 20.83 -22.49
C ALA A 280 -3.27 20.76 -21.03
N GLN A 281 -3.73 19.59 -20.58
CA GLN A 281 -4.11 19.31 -19.18
C GLN A 281 -3.16 18.33 -18.48
N ASN A 282 -2.24 17.72 -19.23
CA ASN A 282 -1.31 16.73 -18.70
C ASN A 282 0.12 17.30 -18.62
N TYR A 283 0.88 16.78 -17.66
CA TYR A 283 2.31 16.93 -17.52
C TYR A 283 3.00 15.76 -18.22
N TYR A 284 4.13 16.04 -18.89
CA TYR A 284 4.92 15.06 -19.61
C TYR A 284 6.32 14.98 -19.01
N TYR A 285 6.78 13.76 -18.76
CA TYR A 285 8.14 13.49 -18.26
C TYR A 285 8.79 12.46 -19.16
N VAL A 286 10.10 12.64 -19.44
CA VAL A 286 10.81 11.87 -20.46
C VAL A 286 12.24 11.53 -20.02
N GLY A 287 12.81 10.49 -20.63
CA GLY A 287 14.23 10.13 -20.53
C GLY A 287 14.50 8.76 -21.13
N ASP A 288 15.77 8.35 -21.19
CA ASP A 288 16.15 7.10 -21.89
C ASP A 288 16.04 5.87 -20.96
N GLU A 289 16.78 5.82 -19.85
CA GLU A 289 16.72 4.68 -18.91
C GLU A 289 15.54 4.75 -17.93
N ALA A 290 15.11 5.98 -17.62
CA ALA A 290 14.13 6.43 -16.63
C ALA A 290 13.79 7.90 -16.96
N PRO A 291 12.69 8.50 -16.45
CA PRO A 291 12.43 9.92 -16.67
C PRO A 291 13.45 10.77 -15.90
N ASP A 292 14.04 11.76 -16.57
CA ASP A 292 15.06 12.66 -15.98
C ASP A 292 14.63 14.13 -15.93
N ARG A 293 13.56 14.50 -16.66
CA ARG A 293 13.07 15.87 -16.79
C ARG A 293 11.59 15.94 -17.13
N GLN A 294 10.98 17.09 -16.87
CA GLN A 294 9.74 17.50 -17.52
C GLN A 294 10.00 17.91 -18.98
N ALA A 295 9.00 17.67 -19.84
CA ALA A 295 8.93 18.09 -21.24
C ALA A 295 7.57 18.78 -21.53
N ASP A 296 7.44 19.39 -22.71
CA ASP A 296 6.14 19.71 -23.28
C ASP A 296 5.67 18.63 -24.28
N PHE A 297 4.45 18.78 -24.81
CA PHE A 297 3.85 17.80 -25.72
C PHE A 297 4.61 17.66 -27.05
N ASP A 298 5.13 18.75 -27.61
CA ASP A 298 5.86 18.74 -28.90
C ASP A 298 7.31 18.26 -28.73
N GLU A 299 7.87 18.30 -27.51
CA GLU A 299 9.11 17.60 -27.14
C GLU A 299 8.89 16.10 -26.86
N ALA A 300 7.79 15.73 -26.20
CA ALA A 300 7.50 14.35 -25.83
C ALA A 300 7.03 13.50 -27.01
N PHE A 301 6.29 14.11 -27.96
CA PHE A 301 5.68 13.43 -29.10
C PHE A 301 5.99 14.10 -30.44
N GLU A 302 6.38 13.29 -31.45
CA GLU A 302 6.54 13.74 -32.84
C GLU A 302 5.58 13.03 -33.80
N THR A 303 5.28 13.63 -34.95
CA THR A 303 4.44 13.03 -36.00
C THR A 303 5.27 12.42 -37.13
N GLU A 304 5.08 11.14 -37.43
CA GLU A 304 5.89 10.42 -38.44
C GLU A 304 5.30 10.37 -39.85
N TRP A 305 6.17 10.50 -40.85
CA TRP A 305 5.82 10.30 -42.26
C TRP A 305 5.49 8.84 -42.61
N PHE A 306 6.06 7.86 -41.90
CA PHE A 306 5.84 6.44 -42.19
C PHE A 306 4.58 5.87 -41.52
N MET A 307 4.10 6.51 -40.44
CA MET A 307 3.00 6.01 -39.59
C MET A 307 1.65 6.71 -39.80
N ASP A 308 1.44 7.26 -40.99
CA ASP A 308 0.13 7.66 -41.52
C ASP A 308 -0.57 8.78 -40.72
N ASP A 309 0.21 9.80 -40.34
CA ASP A 309 -0.19 10.99 -39.54
C ASP A 309 -0.39 10.73 -38.01
N ARG A 310 0.22 9.68 -37.44
CA ARG A 310 0.23 9.42 -35.98
C ARG A 310 1.32 10.19 -35.24
N TYR A 311 1.04 10.50 -33.98
CA TYR A 311 2.03 10.85 -32.96
C TYR A 311 2.72 9.59 -32.42
N ARG A 312 4.02 9.68 -32.13
CA ARG A 312 4.79 8.71 -31.34
C ARG A 312 5.57 9.41 -30.23
N GLY A 313 5.78 8.73 -29.11
CA GLY A 313 6.77 9.12 -28.10
C GLY A 313 8.17 9.08 -28.69
N VAL A 314 9.01 10.04 -28.28
CA VAL A 314 10.39 10.21 -28.80
C VAL A 314 11.44 9.48 -27.94
N TYR A 315 11.06 9.03 -26.73
CA TYR A 315 11.96 8.54 -25.68
C TYR A 315 11.59 7.12 -25.23
N ASP A 316 12.59 6.38 -24.75
CA ASP A 316 12.42 5.02 -24.21
C ASP A 316 11.63 4.98 -22.89
N CYS A 317 11.64 6.08 -22.12
CA CYS A 317 10.69 6.30 -21.02
C CYS A 317 9.86 7.57 -21.24
N LEU A 318 8.55 7.46 -21.05
CA LEU A 318 7.60 8.56 -21.07
C LEU A 318 6.55 8.36 -19.97
N ILE A 319 6.28 9.40 -19.19
CA ILE A 319 5.16 9.47 -18.26
C ILE A 319 4.21 10.59 -18.71
N ILE A 320 2.92 10.27 -18.81
CA ILE A 320 1.82 11.22 -18.88
C ILE A 320 1.17 11.25 -17.49
N SER A 321 1.05 12.42 -16.86
CA SER A 321 0.33 12.54 -15.58
C SER A 321 -0.59 13.76 -15.57
N ALA A 322 -1.78 13.62 -14.99
CA ALA A 322 -2.69 14.74 -14.78
C ALA A 322 -2.21 15.71 -13.69
N ASP A 323 -1.42 15.23 -12.73
CA ASP A 323 -0.84 16.02 -11.62
C ASP A 323 0.69 16.16 -11.77
N PRO A 324 1.30 17.23 -11.23
CA PRO A 324 2.74 17.45 -11.35
C PRO A 324 3.54 16.55 -10.40
N ILE A 325 4.42 15.72 -10.95
CA ILE A 325 5.35 14.89 -10.20
C ILE A 325 6.51 15.76 -9.68
N ALA A 326 6.67 15.82 -8.35
CA ALA A 326 7.61 16.73 -7.69
C ALA A 326 9.09 16.45 -8.03
N ASP A 327 9.48 15.17 -8.10
CA ASP A 327 10.86 14.72 -8.35
C ASP A 327 11.46 15.23 -9.68
N TYR A 328 10.61 15.62 -10.63
CA TYR A 328 11.00 16.09 -11.97
C TYR A 328 10.67 17.58 -12.21
N CYS A 329 10.36 18.33 -11.16
CA CYS A 329 9.91 19.73 -11.26
C CYS A 329 11.07 20.73 -11.40
N ASP A 330 11.20 21.38 -12.56
CA ASP A 330 12.10 22.54 -12.76
C ASP A 330 11.51 23.78 -12.07
N HIS A 331 11.66 23.85 -10.74
CA HIS A 331 10.85 24.64 -9.81
C HIS A 331 10.50 26.08 -10.26
N GLN A 332 9.22 26.30 -10.57
CA GLN A 332 8.67 27.60 -10.96
C GLN A 332 8.23 28.42 -9.73
N TRP A 333 9.18 29.10 -9.10
CA TRP A 333 9.00 29.91 -7.89
C TRP A 333 8.04 31.11 -8.05
N ASP A 334 7.30 31.44 -6.99
CA ASP A 334 6.47 32.64 -6.87
C ASP A 334 7.29 33.94 -6.64
N GLU A 335 6.61 35.07 -6.40
CA GLU A 335 7.27 36.36 -6.11
C GLU A 335 7.97 36.39 -4.73
N GLY A 336 7.79 35.36 -3.89
CA GLY A 336 8.31 35.26 -2.53
C GLY A 336 7.51 36.05 -1.48
N THR A 337 7.35 35.45 -0.30
CA THR A 337 6.71 36.06 0.86
C THR A 337 7.72 36.31 1.98
N VAL A 338 7.79 37.55 2.47
CA VAL A 338 8.66 37.91 3.61
C VAL A 338 8.11 37.31 4.91
N THR A 339 8.72 36.22 5.35
CA THR A 339 8.40 35.47 6.58
C THR A 339 8.96 36.17 7.82
N GLU A 340 10.25 36.55 7.79
CA GLU A 340 10.88 37.36 8.83
C GLU A 340 11.40 38.70 8.28
N LYS A 341 11.19 39.78 9.03
CA LYS A 341 11.56 41.13 8.60
C LYS A 341 12.94 41.49 9.15
N PRO A 342 13.89 41.96 8.31
CA PRO A 342 15.22 42.33 8.77
C PRO A 342 15.14 43.48 9.80
N SER A 343 16.00 43.40 10.82
CA SER A 343 16.17 44.45 11.83
C SER A 343 17.47 45.22 11.58
N CYS A 344 17.98 45.98 12.56
CA CYS A 344 19.30 46.62 12.43
C CYS A 344 20.47 45.62 12.52
N GLU A 345 20.27 44.49 13.19
CA GLU A 345 21.32 43.53 13.58
C GLU A 345 21.02 42.09 13.11
N THR A 346 19.75 41.74 12.96
CA THR A 346 19.31 40.46 12.38
C THR A 346 18.95 40.63 10.91
N GLN A 347 19.36 39.66 10.10
CA GLN A 347 18.79 39.46 8.76
C GLN A 347 17.29 39.10 8.88
N GLY A 348 16.57 39.27 7.78
CA GLY A 348 15.22 38.72 7.59
C GLY A 348 15.23 37.56 6.61
N GLU A 349 14.05 37.08 6.25
CA GLU A 349 13.87 35.94 5.38
C GLU A 349 12.73 36.20 4.39
N ILE A 350 12.93 35.75 3.16
CA ILE A 350 11.86 35.59 2.16
C ILE A 350 11.77 34.12 1.77
N THR A 351 10.57 33.54 1.91
CA THR A 351 10.27 32.18 1.45
C THR A 351 9.61 32.26 0.09
N TYR A 352 10.15 31.54 -0.88
CA TYR A 352 9.54 31.32 -2.19
C TYR A 352 8.84 29.97 -2.19
N THR A 353 7.67 29.90 -2.81
CA THR A 353 6.91 28.66 -3.00
C THR A 353 6.92 28.30 -4.49
N CYS A 354 7.21 27.05 -4.83
CA CYS A 354 7.06 26.57 -6.20
C CYS A 354 5.58 26.48 -6.55
N THR A 355 5.18 27.18 -7.61
CA THR A 355 3.78 27.24 -8.07
C THR A 355 3.26 25.95 -8.72
N VAL A 356 4.14 24.95 -8.89
CA VAL A 356 3.84 23.65 -9.51
C VAL A 356 3.79 22.55 -8.45
N CYS A 357 4.91 22.23 -7.79
CA CYS A 357 4.99 21.14 -6.80
C CYS A 357 4.71 21.58 -5.34
N GLY A 358 4.68 22.88 -5.04
CA GLY A 358 4.47 23.37 -3.67
C GLY A 358 5.71 23.40 -2.76
N ASP A 359 6.87 22.92 -3.25
CA ASP A 359 8.15 23.02 -2.52
C ASP A 359 8.49 24.46 -2.12
N THR A 360 9.34 24.63 -1.10
CA THR A 360 9.76 25.96 -0.62
C THR A 360 11.27 26.10 -0.53
N LYS A 361 11.79 27.27 -0.93
CA LYS A 361 13.17 27.71 -0.62
C LYS A 361 13.16 29.02 0.15
N THR A 362 14.19 29.28 0.93
CA THR A 362 14.37 30.54 1.68
C THR A 362 15.62 31.28 1.22
N GLU A 363 15.54 32.61 1.12
CA GLU A 363 16.69 33.48 0.89
C GLU A 363 16.78 34.54 2.01
N ALA A 364 18.01 34.81 2.45
CA ALA A 364 18.26 35.76 3.52
C ALA A 364 18.19 37.21 3.00
N VAL A 365 17.46 38.05 3.71
CA VAL A 365 17.37 39.50 3.45
C VAL A 365 18.31 40.22 4.39
N ASP A 366 19.28 40.97 3.86
CA ASP A 366 20.30 41.63 4.68
C ASP A 366 19.74 42.53 5.78
N ALA A 367 20.43 42.53 6.92
CA ALA A 367 20.10 43.41 8.04
C ALA A 367 20.15 44.87 7.60
N LEU A 368 19.17 45.67 8.03
CA LEU A 368 18.97 47.06 7.62
C LEU A 368 20.11 48.01 8.04
N GLY A 369 21.01 47.54 8.92
CA GLY A 369 22.05 48.32 9.55
C GLY A 369 21.52 49.38 10.51
N HIS A 370 22.43 50.10 11.15
CA HIS A 370 22.09 51.21 12.04
C HIS A 370 21.99 52.53 11.26
N ASP A 371 20.82 53.16 11.35
CA ASP A 371 20.51 54.48 10.78
C ASP A 371 21.00 55.57 11.74
N TRP A 372 22.32 55.76 11.78
CA TRP A 372 22.99 56.60 12.78
C TRP A 372 22.71 58.10 12.60
N GLY A 373 22.16 58.74 13.64
CA GLY A 373 21.98 60.19 13.69
C GLY A 373 23.28 61.00 13.86
N GLU A 374 23.12 62.32 13.95
CA GLU A 374 24.21 63.29 14.14
C GLU A 374 24.96 63.11 15.48
N TRP A 375 26.27 63.37 15.46
CA TRP A 375 27.13 63.29 16.64
C TRP A 375 26.85 64.42 17.64
N THR A 376 26.50 64.03 18.87
CA THR A 376 26.29 64.94 20.01
C THR A 376 27.47 64.87 20.98
N GLN A 377 28.19 65.98 21.18
CA GLN A 377 29.33 66.03 22.09
C GLN A 377 28.89 66.02 23.56
N ILE A 378 29.17 64.92 24.27
CA ILE A 378 28.80 64.71 25.69
C ILE A 378 29.94 65.03 26.67
N LYS A 379 31.21 64.94 26.25
CA LYS A 379 32.38 65.46 26.98
C LYS A 379 33.23 66.30 26.03
N LYS A 380 33.69 67.48 26.46
CA LYS A 380 34.58 68.33 25.66
C LYS A 380 36.05 67.94 25.86
N PRO A 381 36.88 67.92 24.80
CA PRO A 381 38.31 67.69 24.92
C PRO A 381 39.03 68.86 25.61
N THR A 382 40.17 68.57 26.21
CA THR A 382 41.13 69.54 26.76
C THR A 382 42.49 69.38 26.07
N CYS A 383 43.55 70.09 26.48
CA CYS A 383 44.89 69.87 25.92
C CYS A 383 45.48 68.48 26.21
N THR A 384 45.00 67.79 27.26
CA THR A 384 45.58 66.52 27.75
C THR A 384 44.58 65.39 27.91
N GLU A 385 43.27 65.66 27.84
CA GLU A 385 42.21 64.64 27.86
C GLU A 385 41.37 64.71 26.59
N ALA A 386 41.04 63.54 26.04
CA ALA A 386 40.01 63.41 25.01
C ALA A 386 38.62 63.84 25.55
N GLY A 387 37.82 64.35 24.63
CA GLY A 387 36.37 64.48 24.76
C GLY A 387 35.68 63.20 24.29
N VAL A 388 34.36 63.18 24.36
CA VAL A 388 33.52 62.05 23.93
C VAL A 388 32.29 62.60 23.24
N GLN A 389 31.92 61.99 22.13
CA GLN A 389 30.68 62.24 21.40
C GLN A 389 29.87 60.95 21.29
N MET A 390 28.55 61.08 21.27
CA MET A 390 27.58 59.99 21.18
C MET A 390 26.64 60.25 20.00
N ARG A 391 26.25 59.19 19.29
CA ARG A 391 25.11 59.21 18.35
C ARG A 391 24.19 58.02 18.58
N THR A 392 22.96 58.12 18.09
CA THR A 392 21.90 57.14 18.32
C THR A 392 21.33 56.66 17.00
N CYS A 393 21.04 55.37 16.89
CA CYS A 393 20.36 54.79 15.72
C CYS A 393 18.88 55.18 15.73
N GLY A 394 18.39 55.80 14.66
CA GLY A 394 16.99 56.21 14.51
C GLY A 394 15.99 55.06 14.38
N ARG A 395 16.45 53.82 14.18
CA ARG A 395 15.63 52.62 14.00
C ARG A 395 15.51 51.76 15.26
N CYS A 396 16.64 51.38 15.87
CA CYS A 396 16.66 50.52 17.08
C CYS A 396 16.89 51.28 18.39
N GLY A 397 17.34 52.53 18.36
CA GLY A 397 17.66 53.31 19.57
C GLY A 397 19.03 53.03 20.20
N GLU A 398 19.81 52.11 19.63
CA GLU A 398 21.18 51.79 20.09
C GLU A 398 22.12 53.01 19.99
N THR A 399 23.19 53.05 20.79
CA THR A 399 24.08 54.21 20.94
C THR A 399 25.55 53.89 20.69
N GLU A 400 26.15 54.59 19.73
CA GLU A 400 27.60 54.54 19.49
C GLU A 400 28.28 55.72 20.18
N ASN A 401 29.44 55.47 20.81
CA ASN A 401 30.31 56.50 21.37
C ASN A 401 31.64 56.50 20.63
N ALA A 402 32.16 57.70 20.35
CA ALA A 402 33.51 57.90 19.83
C ALA A 402 34.25 58.93 20.68
N ASP A 403 35.55 58.72 20.88
CA ASP A 403 36.42 59.73 21.44
C ASP A 403 36.58 60.91 20.47
N VAL A 404 36.78 62.10 21.03
CA VAL A 404 37.19 63.31 20.32
C VAL A 404 38.57 63.66 20.81
N ASP A 405 39.57 63.65 19.92
CA ASP A 405 40.97 63.88 20.27
C ASP A 405 41.18 65.09 21.21
N ALA A 406 42.14 64.93 22.13
CA ALA A 406 42.61 66.04 22.93
C ALA A 406 43.06 67.19 22.01
N LEU A 407 42.75 68.44 22.38
CA LEU A 407 43.02 69.66 21.60
C LEU A 407 44.51 69.94 21.34
N GLY A 408 45.39 69.06 21.84
CA GLY A 408 46.83 69.16 21.77
C GLY A 408 47.39 70.37 22.51
N HIS A 409 48.69 70.58 22.32
CA HIS A 409 49.43 71.71 22.83
C HIS A 409 49.93 72.57 21.66
N ASP A 410 49.55 73.84 21.67
CA ASP A 410 49.83 74.83 20.64
C ASP A 410 51.08 75.63 21.05
N TYR A 411 52.25 75.08 20.70
CA TYR A 411 53.55 75.50 21.21
C TYR A 411 54.16 76.68 20.43
N VAL A 412 54.82 77.58 21.15
CA VAL A 412 55.71 78.62 20.61
C VAL A 412 57.14 78.35 21.08
N GLU A 413 58.12 78.50 20.18
CA GLU A 413 59.49 77.99 20.38
C GLU A 413 60.59 79.06 20.47
N LYS A 414 61.74 78.67 21.04
CA LYS A 414 62.95 79.50 21.16
C LYS A 414 64.21 78.64 21.32
N VAL A 415 65.15 78.71 20.37
CA VAL A 415 66.42 77.97 20.39
C VAL A 415 67.36 78.50 21.49
N THR A 416 68.08 77.58 22.16
CA THR A 416 69.02 77.86 23.27
C THR A 416 70.39 77.18 23.16
N LYS A 417 70.53 76.08 22.39
CA LYS A 417 71.81 75.43 22.02
C LYS A 417 71.73 74.89 20.59
N GLU A 418 72.80 75.01 19.80
CA GLU A 418 72.92 74.41 18.46
C GLU A 418 73.36 72.94 18.50
N ALA A 419 73.06 72.18 17.44
CA ALA A 419 73.32 70.74 17.33
C ALA A 419 74.66 70.40 16.63
N THR A 420 75.12 69.16 16.82
CA THR A 420 76.36 68.58 16.24
C THR A 420 76.11 67.15 15.73
N CYS A 421 77.11 66.45 15.20
CA CYS A 421 76.90 65.09 14.65
C CYS A 421 76.42 64.03 15.67
N THR A 422 76.64 64.23 16.97
CA THR A 422 76.25 63.28 18.05
C THR A 422 75.62 63.93 19.27
N GLU A 423 75.86 65.21 19.54
CA GLU A 423 75.10 65.96 20.55
C GLU A 423 73.99 66.77 19.90
N ASP A 424 72.78 66.60 20.42
CA ASP A 424 71.66 67.48 20.14
C ASP A 424 71.94 68.93 20.60
N GLY A 425 71.29 69.87 19.91
CA GLY A 425 70.99 71.21 20.41
C GLY A 425 69.79 71.21 21.36
N VAL A 426 69.31 72.38 21.75
CA VAL A 426 68.16 72.55 22.66
C VAL A 426 67.34 73.76 22.22
N ARG A 427 66.01 73.63 22.33
CA ARG A 427 65.03 74.73 22.25
C ARG A 427 64.03 74.61 23.39
N GLU A 428 63.58 75.74 23.91
CA GLU A 428 62.48 75.82 24.87
C GLU A 428 61.17 76.02 24.10
N VAL A 429 60.13 75.24 24.41
CA VAL A 429 58.80 75.38 23.80
C VAL A 429 57.71 75.50 24.86
N THR A 430 56.77 76.44 24.70
CA THR A 430 55.70 76.71 25.67
C THR A 430 54.33 76.77 25.00
N CYS A 431 53.36 76.02 25.55
CA CYS A 431 52.00 75.94 25.03
C CYS A 431 51.19 77.20 25.35
N SER A 432 50.73 77.89 24.31
CA SER A 432 49.90 79.11 24.39
C SER A 432 48.52 78.91 25.01
N ARG A 433 48.01 77.67 25.05
CA ARG A 433 46.64 77.34 25.51
C ARG A 433 46.55 76.89 26.97
N CYS A 434 47.63 76.39 27.55
CA CYS A 434 47.63 75.82 28.92
C CYS A 434 48.91 76.11 29.73
N ASN A 435 49.81 76.95 29.23
CA ASN A 435 51.09 77.33 29.85
C ASN A 435 52.03 76.18 30.23
N TYR A 436 51.82 74.97 29.68
CA TYR A 436 52.77 73.87 29.83
C TYR A 436 54.02 74.15 28.99
N SER A 437 55.18 74.18 29.62
CA SER A 437 56.49 74.38 28.98
C SER A 437 57.35 73.12 29.08
N ARG A 438 58.17 72.89 28.05
CA ARG A 438 59.17 71.82 28.03
C ARG A 438 60.39 72.28 27.22
N GLU A 439 61.56 71.74 27.57
CA GLU A 439 62.71 71.77 26.67
C GLU A 439 62.58 70.62 25.68
N GLU A 440 62.86 70.88 24.41
CA GLU A 440 63.00 69.90 23.35
C GLU A 440 64.43 69.95 22.83
N THR A 441 65.01 68.77 22.57
CA THR A 441 66.32 68.72 21.94
C THR A 441 66.19 68.95 20.43
N ILE A 442 67.16 69.65 19.85
CA ILE A 442 67.27 69.80 18.39
C ILE A 442 68.16 68.67 17.91
N PRO A 443 67.66 67.69 17.14
CA PRO A 443 68.40 66.47 16.85
C PRO A 443 69.79 66.72 16.27
N ALA A 444 70.74 65.90 16.71
CA ALA A 444 72.08 65.81 16.16
C ALA A 444 72.04 65.75 14.61
N THR A 445 72.98 66.43 13.96
CA THR A 445 73.02 66.62 12.49
C THR A 445 73.30 65.33 11.69
N GLY A 446 73.46 64.21 12.37
CA GLY A 446 73.53 62.88 11.78
C GLY A 446 74.91 62.45 11.26
N HIS A 447 74.98 61.17 10.93
CA HIS A 447 76.19 60.48 10.48
C HIS A 447 76.16 60.21 8.97
N SER A 448 77.27 60.47 8.29
CA SER A 448 77.46 60.21 6.85
C SER A 448 78.33 58.96 6.67
N TYR A 449 77.69 57.81 6.50
CA TYR A 449 78.37 56.51 6.43
C TYR A 449 78.71 56.09 4.99
N GLY A 450 79.91 55.52 4.80
CA GLY A 450 80.39 54.99 3.52
C GLY A 450 79.82 53.62 3.13
N GLU A 451 80.47 52.94 2.18
CA GLU A 451 80.04 51.62 1.70
C GLU A 451 80.02 50.53 2.80
N TRP A 452 79.22 49.48 2.58
CA TRP A 452 79.03 48.39 3.53
C TRP A 452 80.03 47.25 3.33
N VAL A 453 80.59 46.75 4.43
CA VAL A 453 81.49 45.58 4.48
C VAL A 453 80.78 44.42 5.17
N VAL A 454 80.83 43.22 4.59
CA VAL A 454 80.24 42.01 5.21
C VAL A 454 81.22 41.41 6.23
N GLU A 455 80.75 41.22 7.46
CA GLU A 455 81.54 40.68 8.59
C GLU A 455 81.21 39.21 8.88
N LYS A 456 79.94 38.80 8.68
CA LYS A 456 79.47 37.42 8.83
C LYS A 456 78.53 37.09 7.68
N GLU A 457 78.84 36.04 6.93
CA GLU A 457 77.92 35.49 5.93
C GLU A 457 76.72 34.78 6.58
N ALA A 458 75.58 34.77 5.89
CA ALA A 458 74.37 34.11 6.37
C ALA A 458 74.45 32.57 6.24
N THR A 459 73.63 31.86 7.01
CA THR A 459 73.53 30.38 7.00
C THR A 459 72.06 29.96 6.80
N PHE A 460 71.72 28.67 6.91
CA PHE A 460 70.31 28.21 6.81
C PHE A 460 69.46 28.52 8.06
N HIS A 461 70.08 28.68 9.23
CA HIS A 461 69.35 28.84 10.50
C HIS A 461 69.71 30.12 11.26
N GLU A 462 70.91 30.66 11.06
CA GLU A 462 71.34 31.97 11.55
C GLU A 462 71.61 32.97 10.41
N ASP A 463 71.30 34.23 10.68
CA ASP A 463 71.57 35.37 9.82
C ASP A 463 73.05 35.80 9.80
N GLY A 464 73.41 36.52 8.74
CA GLY A 464 74.68 37.22 8.57
C GLY A 464 74.62 38.67 9.08
N LEU A 465 75.74 39.38 8.95
CA LEU A 465 75.93 40.75 9.43
C LEU A 465 76.91 41.53 8.54
N LYS A 466 76.58 42.78 8.24
CA LYS A 466 77.45 43.76 7.57
C LYS A 466 77.56 45.06 8.39
N THR A 467 78.64 45.82 8.21
CA THR A 467 78.90 47.09 8.91
C THR A 467 79.29 48.22 7.95
N SER A 468 79.16 49.48 8.39
CA SER A 468 79.43 50.68 7.59
C SER A 468 79.80 51.84 8.54
N THR A 469 80.80 52.65 8.15
CA THR A 469 81.47 53.61 9.05
C THR A 469 81.28 55.06 8.60
N CYS A 470 81.05 55.97 9.56
CA CYS A 470 80.80 57.38 9.34
C CYS A 470 82.09 58.14 9.04
N GLU A 471 82.26 58.61 7.81
CA GLU A 471 83.49 59.29 7.35
C GLU A 471 83.79 60.58 8.14
N ASN A 472 82.75 61.26 8.63
CA ASN A 472 82.88 62.53 9.37
C ASN A 472 83.24 62.38 10.87
N CYS A 473 83.19 61.18 11.47
CA CYS A 473 83.47 61.03 12.91
C CYS A 473 83.90 59.64 13.41
N GLY A 474 83.88 58.60 12.57
CA GLY A 474 84.32 57.25 12.91
C GLY A 474 83.29 56.34 13.59
N ASP A 475 82.04 56.79 13.78
CA ASP A 475 80.95 55.92 14.26
C ASP A 475 80.67 54.73 13.30
N VAL A 476 80.24 53.58 13.82
CA VAL A 476 80.04 52.35 13.02
C VAL A 476 78.64 51.78 13.26
N ARG A 477 77.85 51.64 12.19
CA ARG A 477 76.53 50.98 12.20
C ARG A 477 76.59 49.58 11.60
N SER A 478 75.63 48.73 11.96
CA SER A 478 75.52 47.35 11.47
C SER A 478 74.11 47.02 10.96
N GLU A 479 74.02 46.12 9.98
CA GLU A 479 72.78 45.63 9.39
C GLU A 479 72.82 44.09 9.24
N ARG A 480 71.69 43.43 9.52
CA ARG A 480 71.48 41.98 9.41
C ARG A 480 71.32 41.54 7.96
N ILE A 481 71.86 40.38 7.60
CA ILE A 481 71.69 39.72 6.29
C ILE A 481 70.81 38.47 6.50
N PRO A 482 69.61 38.36 5.90
CA PRO A 482 68.71 37.22 6.11
C PRO A 482 69.32 35.86 5.82
N LYS A 483 68.85 34.83 6.55
CA LYS A 483 69.22 33.41 6.37
C LYS A 483 68.80 32.84 4.99
N LEU A 484 69.51 31.78 4.55
CA LEU A 484 69.67 31.41 3.12
C LEU A 484 68.62 30.47 2.48
N SER A 485 67.58 30.02 3.18
CA SER A 485 66.52 29.22 2.55
C SER A 485 65.18 29.35 3.26
N GLU A 486 64.11 29.18 2.48
CA GLU A 486 62.72 29.43 2.84
C GLU A 486 61.80 28.24 2.47
N SER A 487 62.34 27.10 2.02
CA SER A 487 61.55 25.92 1.64
C SER A 487 62.19 24.56 1.97
N HIS A 488 61.32 23.57 2.15
CA HIS A 488 61.60 22.14 2.30
C HIS A 488 60.48 21.34 1.59
N VAL A 489 60.54 20.00 1.62
CA VAL A 489 59.47 19.16 1.05
C VAL A 489 58.44 18.85 2.13
N HIS A 490 57.16 19.18 1.89
CA HIS A 490 56.10 18.98 2.87
C HIS A 490 55.65 17.51 2.97
N ASP A 491 55.69 16.97 4.20
CA ASP A 491 55.06 15.70 4.58
C ASP A 491 53.77 16.04 5.35
N PHE A 492 52.63 16.09 4.65
CA PHE A 492 51.31 16.37 5.23
C PHE A 492 50.73 15.13 5.96
N SER A 493 51.49 14.64 6.94
CA SER A 493 51.13 13.63 7.93
C SER A 493 51.40 14.11 9.37
N GLY A 494 51.38 15.43 9.58
CA GLY A 494 51.52 16.08 10.88
C GLY A 494 50.23 16.10 11.70
N ALA A 495 50.05 17.15 12.49
CA ALA A 495 48.83 17.35 13.29
C ALA A 495 47.60 17.62 12.41
N GLU A 496 46.41 17.28 12.92
CA GLU A 496 45.13 17.50 12.25
C GLU A 496 44.27 18.48 13.07
N GLU A 497 43.62 19.43 12.40
CA GLU A 497 42.75 20.46 13.00
C GLU A 497 41.46 20.56 12.18
N ILE A 498 40.31 20.21 12.77
CA ILE A 498 39.00 20.32 12.10
C ILE A 498 38.66 21.81 11.96
N ILE A 499 38.40 22.24 10.71
CA ILE A 499 37.92 23.59 10.37
C ILE A 499 36.39 23.59 10.50
N THR A 500 35.75 22.65 9.80
CA THR A 500 34.30 22.44 9.79
C THR A 500 34.05 20.95 10.06
N PRO A 501 33.27 20.56 11.08
CA PRO A 501 32.89 19.16 11.25
C PRO A 501 31.98 18.73 10.10
N ALA A 502 32.07 17.45 9.70
CA ALA A 502 31.11 16.88 8.76
C ALA A 502 29.74 16.73 9.42
N THR A 503 28.68 16.85 8.63
CA THR A 503 27.30 16.57 9.03
C THR A 503 26.72 15.46 8.14
N CYS A 504 25.45 15.13 8.33
CA CYS A 504 24.72 14.21 7.45
C CYS A 504 24.24 14.85 6.13
N THR A 505 24.49 16.14 5.92
CA THR A 505 24.09 16.89 4.71
C THR A 505 25.25 17.65 4.05
N GLU A 506 26.36 17.86 4.75
CA GLU A 506 27.52 18.62 4.27
C GLU A 506 28.84 17.90 4.62
N THR A 507 29.78 17.90 3.68
CA THR A 507 31.15 17.41 3.93
C THR A 507 31.89 18.34 4.87
N GLY A 508 32.64 17.76 5.81
CA GLY A 508 33.51 18.53 6.70
C GLY A 508 34.83 18.87 6.04
N SER A 509 35.65 19.67 6.72
CA SER A 509 37.03 19.92 6.30
C SER A 509 37.98 20.02 7.50
N MET A 510 39.20 19.53 7.31
CA MET A 510 40.29 19.65 8.28
C MET A 510 41.59 20.06 7.62
N LYS A 511 42.40 20.83 8.36
CA LYS A 511 43.80 21.03 8.03
C LYS A 511 44.58 19.80 8.44
N VAL A 512 45.49 19.35 7.58
CA VAL A 512 46.58 18.45 7.95
C VAL A 512 47.89 19.20 7.77
N TYR A 513 48.55 19.49 8.89
CA TYR A 513 49.78 20.26 8.93
C TYR A 513 50.97 19.46 8.38
N CYS A 514 51.98 20.18 7.90
CA CYS A 514 53.30 19.61 7.67
C CYS A 514 53.85 19.06 8.98
N LYS A 515 54.48 17.88 8.90
CA LYS A 515 55.02 17.13 10.03
C LYS A 515 56.18 17.80 10.77
N GLU A 516 56.90 18.69 10.09
CA GLU A 516 57.95 19.51 10.71
C GLU A 516 57.31 20.69 11.46
N PRO A 517 57.36 20.76 12.81
CA PRO A 517 56.56 21.72 13.58
C PRO A 517 56.91 23.18 13.34
N GLU A 518 58.12 23.45 12.86
CA GLU A 518 58.63 24.79 12.53
C GLU A 518 58.15 25.30 11.15
N CYS A 519 57.41 24.49 10.40
CA CYS A 519 56.91 24.80 9.05
C CYS A 519 55.66 25.70 9.04
N GLY A 520 54.66 25.42 9.89
CA GLY A 520 53.36 26.10 9.89
C GLY A 520 52.41 25.78 8.70
N GLU A 521 52.92 25.41 7.53
CA GLU A 521 52.09 25.08 6.35
C GLU A 521 51.18 23.87 6.56
N TYR A 522 50.03 23.88 5.90
CA TYR A 522 49.04 22.81 5.94
C TYR A 522 48.38 22.60 4.56
N THR A 523 47.80 21.43 4.37
CA THR A 523 46.83 21.18 3.30
C THR A 523 45.44 20.99 3.89
N VAL A 524 44.39 21.25 3.12
CA VAL A 524 43.01 20.96 3.53
C VAL A 524 42.60 19.60 2.95
N LYS A 525 41.95 18.76 3.77
CA LYS A 525 41.29 17.53 3.34
C LYS A 525 39.81 17.60 3.70
N GLU A 526 38.98 17.07 2.82
CA GLU A 526 37.55 16.87 3.08
C GLU A 526 37.35 15.71 4.07
N ILE A 527 36.34 15.85 4.92
CA ILE A 527 35.84 14.79 5.80
C ILE A 527 34.52 14.33 5.17
N PRO A 528 34.34 13.02 4.87
CA PRO A 528 33.09 12.52 4.33
C PRO A 528 31.92 12.78 5.28
N MET A 529 30.72 12.92 4.72
CA MET A 529 29.47 13.12 5.49
C MET A 529 29.28 12.01 6.54
N THR A 530 28.70 12.37 7.67
CA THR A 530 28.34 11.40 8.72
C THR A 530 27.09 10.63 8.31
N GLU A 531 27.05 9.33 8.64
CA GLU A 531 25.82 8.53 8.49
C GLU A 531 24.62 9.19 9.20
N HIS A 532 23.43 9.05 8.64
CA HIS A 532 22.22 9.63 9.23
C HIS A 532 21.91 8.96 10.58
N ALA A 533 21.54 9.78 11.58
CA ALA A 533 21.22 9.31 12.92
C ALA A 533 19.69 9.13 13.08
N PRO A 534 19.15 7.91 12.91
CA PRO A 534 17.70 7.66 12.93
C PRO A 534 17.09 8.00 14.29
N GLY A 535 15.95 8.71 14.26
CA GLY A 535 15.14 9.02 15.43
C GLY A 535 14.26 7.86 15.91
N GLU A 536 13.35 8.20 16.82
CA GLU A 536 12.23 7.33 17.20
C GLU A 536 11.24 7.17 16.03
N TRP A 537 10.48 6.06 16.06
CA TRP A 537 9.40 5.85 15.09
C TRP A 537 8.23 6.79 15.37
N THR A 538 7.70 7.43 14.33
CA THR A 538 6.50 8.26 14.37
C THR A 538 5.49 7.77 13.34
N ALA A 539 4.23 7.61 13.77
CA ALA A 539 3.12 7.36 12.85
C ALA A 539 2.89 8.59 11.97
N VAL A 540 3.08 8.42 10.67
CA VAL A 540 2.82 9.43 9.63
C VAL A 540 1.41 9.23 9.06
N LYS A 541 0.99 7.97 8.97
CA LYS A 541 -0.39 7.55 8.70
C LYS A 541 -0.80 6.50 9.73
N GLU A 542 -1.85 6.76 10.49
CA GLU A 542 -2.42 5.77 11.41
C GLU A 542 -3.11 4.64 10.62
N ALA A 543 -2.92 3.39 11.04
CA ALA A 543 -3.59 2.25 10.43
C ALA A 543 -5.11 2.29 10.71
N THR A 544 -5.91 1.90 9.72
CA THR A 544 -7.37 1.80 9.85
C THR A 544 -7.83 0.38 9.50
N CYS A 545 -9.13 0.11 9.53
CA CYS A 545 -9.66 -1.18 9.08
C CYS A 545 -9.76 -1.32 7.55
N THR A 546 -9.62 -0.23 6.79
CA THR A 546 -9.64 -0.24 5.31
C THR A 546 -8.25 -0.01 4.71
N GLU A 547 -7.41 0.77 5.36
CA GLU A 547 -6.10 1.22 4.88
C GLU A 547 -4.98 0.87 5.87
N GLU A 548 -3.81 0.54 5.34
CA GLU A 548 -2.60 0.31 6.14
C GLU A 548 -2.03 1.63 6.65
N GLY A 549 -1.35 1.55 7.80
CA GLY A 549 -0.64 2.68 8.37
C GLY A 549 0.81 2.72 7.92
N LEU A 550 1.46 3.86 8.16
CA LEU A 550 2.85 4.12 7.83
C LEU A 550 3.54 4.76 9.04
N GLU A 551 4.51 4.05 9.60
CA GLU A 551 5.49 4.63 10.52
C GLU A 551 6.77 4.97 9.74
N GLN A 552 7.36 6.11 10.07
CA GLN A 552 8.69 6.50 9.59
C GLN A 552 9.56 6.87 10.77
N ARG A 553 10.87 6.91 10.56
CA ARG A 553 11.79 7.61 11.46
C ARG A 553 12.68 8.55 10.64
N THR A 554 12.81 9.77 11.13
CA THR A 554 13.60 10.83 10.49
C THR A 554 14.95 10.99 11.16
N CYS A 555 15.93 11.49 10.42
CA CYS A 555 17.24 11.80 10.95
C CYS A 555 17.13 12.92 11.99
N THR A 556 17.58 12.67 13.21
CA THR A 556 17.53 13.61 14.36
C THR A 556 18.29 14.93 14.16
N VAL A 557 19.04 15.06 13.06
CA VAL A 557 19.86 16.24 12.73
C VAL A 557 19.30 17.02 11.53
N CYS A 558 18.86 16.34 10.47
CA CYS A 558 18.42 16.98 9.21
C CYS A 558 16.97 16.71 8.78
N GLY A 559 16.21 15.88 9.49
CA GLY A 559 14.80 15.59 9.19
C GLY A 559 14.55 14.62 8.03
N THR A 560 15.55 14.29 7.20
CA THR A 560 15.44 13.27 6.13
C THR A 560 14.91 11.95 6.69
N VAL A 561 13.92 11.33 6.03
CA VAL A 561 13.45 9.98 6.38
C VAL A 561 14.58 8.98 6.18
N THR A 562 14.95 8.23 7.22
CA THR A 562 16.01 7.20 7.12
C THR A 562 15.43 5.81 6.87
N ASP A 563 14.23 5.55 7.41
CA ASP A 563 13.54 4.28 7.26
C ASP A 563 12.02 4.50 7.35
N SER A 564 11.27 3.66 6.63
CA SER A 564 9.82 3.55 6.68
C SER A 564 9.41 2.10 7.00
N ARG A 565 8.21 1.91 7.55
CA ARG A 565 7.56 0.60 7.64
C ARG A 565 6.05 0.72 7.62
N ILE A 566 5.41 -0.27 7.01
CA ILE A 566 3.95 -0.42 6.99
C ILE A 566 3.50 -1.00 8.33
N THR A 567 2.34 -0.54 8.83
CA THR A 567 1.63 -1.14 9.97
C THR A 567 0.31 -1.77 9.50
N GLU A 568 0.11 -3.03 9.85
CA GLU A 568 -1.04 -3.85 9.42
C GLU A 568 -2.40 -3.20 9.76
N LYS A 569 -3.41 -3.46 8.92
CA LYS A 569 -4.78 -2.93 9.09
C LYS A 569 -5.38 -3.33 10.44
N VAL A 570 -6.05 -2.38 11.09
CA VAL A 570 -6.70 -2.59 12.40
C VAL A 570 -7.94 -3.47 12.22
N PRO A 571 -8.13 -4.56 12.99
CA PRO A 571 -9.28 -5.45 12.84
C PRO A 571 -10.64 -4.74 13.00
N HIS A 572 -11.58 -5.05 12.10
CA HIS A 572 -12.94 -4.50 12.09
C HIS A 572 -13.65 -4.68 13.44
N THR A 573 -14.13 -3.56 14.00
CA THR A 573 -14.95 -3.55 15.21
C THR A 573 -16.42 -3.47 14.82
N TYR A 574 -17.08 -4.63 14.77
CA TYR A 574 -18.50 -4.74 14.42
C TYR A 574 -19.42 -4.39 15.61
N GLY A 575 -20.52 -3.70 15.31
CA GLY A 575 -21.53 -3.27 16.29
C GLY A 575 -22.47 -4.39 16.77
N GLU A 576 -23.65 -4.01 17.25
CA GLU A 576 -24.69 -4.99 17.59
C GLU A 576 -25.20 -5.73 16.34
N TRP A 577 -25.44 -7.02 16.48
CA TRP A 577 -25.92 -7.88 15.40
C TRP A 577 -27.44 -7.74 15.23
N THR A 578 -27.88 -7.40 14.03
CA THR A 578 -29.29 -7.32 13.64
C THR A 578 -29.70 -8.52 12.79
N VAL A 579 -30.80 -9.17 13.16
CA VAL A 579 -31.40 -10.25 12.36
C VAL A 579 -31.99 -9.67 11.09
N VAL A 580 -31.42 -10.02 9.93
CA VAL A 580 -31.88 -9.64 8.60
C VAL A 580 -32.96 -10.60 8.12
N THR A 581 -32.71 -11.90 8.32
CA THR A 581 -33.64 -12.99 7.99
C THR A 581 -33.81 -13.87 9.23
N PRO A 582 -35.00 -13.95 9.86
CA PRO A 582 -35.21 -14.81 11.01
C PRO A 582 -35.16 -16.30 10.61
N ALA A 583 -34.51 -17.12 11.43
CA ALA A 583 -34.50 -18.57 11.24
C ALA A 583 -35.91 -19.17 11.41
N THR A 584 -36.24 -20.18 10.62
CA THR A 584 -37.52 -20.92 10.71
C THR A 584 -37.28 -22.31 11.32
N CYS A 585 -38.29 -23.18 11.38
CA CYS A 585 -38.09 -24.57 11.84
C CYS A 585 -37.15 -25.38 10.94
N THR A 586 -37.09 -25.03 9.64
CA THR A 586 -36.41 -25.81 8.59
C THR A 586 -35.32 -25.03 7.87
N GLU A 587 -35.35 -23.69 7.92
CA GLU A 587 -34.42 -22.82 7.18
C GLU A 587 -33.55 -22.02 8.16
N ALA A 588 -32.27 -21.87 7.81
CA ALA A 588 -31.34 -21.02 8.54
C ALA A 588 -31.68 -19.53 8.36
N GLY A 589 -31.50 -18.75 9.42
CA GLY A 589 -31.59 -17.30 9.37
C GLY A 589 -30.25 -16.65 9.03
N VAL A 590 -30.24 -15.33 8.93
CA VAL A 590 -29.05 -14.50 8.73
C VAL A 590 -29.14 -13.29 9.64
N GLU A 591 -28.05 -12.98 10.32
CA GLU A 591 -27.84 -11.69 11.01
C GLU A 591 -26.61 -10.99 10.48
N SER A 592 -26.64 -9.66 10.50
CA SER A 592 -25.58 -8.77 10.03
C SER A 592 -25.09 -7.86 11.15
N ALA A 593 -23.84 -7.43 11.08
CA ALA A 593 -23.33 -6.34 11.89
C ALA A 593 -22.47 -5.39 11.03
N GLU A 594 -22.59 -4.10 11.31
CA GLU A 594 -21.86 -3.03 10.62
C GLU A 594 -20.60 -2.67 11.41
N CYS A 595 -19.47 -2.47 10.72
CA CYS A 595 -18.23 -2.02 11.33
C CYS A 595 -18.39 -0.57 11.79
N THR A 596 -18.21 -0.30 13.08
CA THR A 596 -18.46 1.03 13.69
C THR A 596 -17.44 2.11 13.29
N VAL A 597 -16.54 1.80 12.35
CA VAL A 597 -15.47 2.67 11.86
C VAL A 597 -15.62 2.95 10.36
N CYS A 598 -15.74 1.91 9.52
CA CYS A 598 -15.83 2.05 8.06
C CYS A 598 -17.22 1.81 7.44
N GLY A 599 -18.22 1.35 8.20
CA GLY A 599 -19.55 1.01 7.67
C GLY A 599 -19.63 -0.33 6.90
N GLU A 600 -18.52 -1.07 6.79
CA GLU A 600 -18.54 -2.39 6.13
C GLU A 600 -19.43 -3.37 6.90
N THR A 601 -20.33 -4.06 6.18
CA THR A 601 -21.32 -4.97 6.79
C THR A 601 -20.91 -6.42 6.61
N THR A 602 -20.70 -7.12 7.73
CA THR A 602 -20.49 -8.58 7.76
C THR A 602 -21.80 -9.32 8.05
N VAL A 603 -21.87 -10.61 7.68
CA VAL A 603 -23.05 -11.47 7.87
C VAL A 603 -22.67 -12.84 8.43
N ARG A 604 -23.55 -13.46 9.22
CA ARG A 604 -23.42 -14.86 9.65
C ARG A 604 -24.76 -15.58 9.71
N GLY A 605 -24.71 -16.90 9.52
CA GLY A 605 -25.88 -17.76 9.58
C GLY A 605 -26.37 -18.01 11.01
N ILE A 606 -27.69 -17.97 11.20
CA ILE A 606 -28.38 -18.45 12.40
C ILE A 606 -28.92 -19.84 12.09
N ASN A 607 -28.59 -20.85 12.91
CA ASN A 607 -29.10 -22.21 12.70
C ASN A 607 -30.63 -22.25 12.69
N ALA A 608 -31.21 -23.14 11.87
CA ALA A 608 -32.64 -23.40 11.87
C ALA A 608 -33.12 -23.80 13.28
N LEU A 609 -34.27 -23.30 13.70
CA LEU A 609 -34.79 -23.41 15.07
C LEU A 609 -35.23 -24.83 15.45
N GLY A 610 -35.36 -25.73 14.47
CA GLY A 610 -35.95 -27.05 14.63
C GLY A 610 -37.46 -27.01 14.89
N HIS A 611 -38.08 -28.19 14.86
CA HIS A 611 -39.48 -28.36 15.24
C HIS A 611 -39.63 -28.49 16.76
N ASP A 612 -40.67 -27.86 17.30
CA ASP A 612 -40.97 -27.77 18.72
C ASP A 612 -42.37 -28.34 18.95
N PHE A 613 -42.42 -29.67 18.96
CA PHE A 613 -43.64 -30.47 19.01
C PHE A 613 -44.28 -30.39 20.40
N ALA A 614 -45.59 -30.11 20.43
CA ALA A 614 -46.40 -30.03 21.64
C ALA A 614 -46.52 -31.39 22.36
N ASP A 615 -47.29 -31.42 23.46
CA ASP A 615 -47.73 -32.66 24.10
C ASP A 615 -48.39 -33.60 23.06
N TRP A 616 -48.02 -34.88 23.10
CA TRP A 616 -48.46 -35.87 22.12
C TRP A 616 -49.90 -36.31 22.38
N GLU A 617 -50.71 -36.35 21.31
CA GLU A 617 -52.11 -36.76 21.37
C GLU A 617 -52.28 -38.16 20.78
N VAL A 618 -52.67 -39.11 21.61
CA VAL A 618 -52.99 -40.49 21.21
C VAL A 618 -54.22 -40.50 20.31
N LYS A 619 -54.04 -40.83 19.03
CA LYS A 619 -55.11 -40.98 18.04
C LYS A 619 -55.67 -42.40 18.00
N VAL A 620 -54.81 -43.39 18.18
CA VAL A 620 -55.17 -44.80 18.31
C VAL A 620 -54.46 -45.35 19.56
N PRO A 621 -55.19 -45.81 20.60
CA PRO A 621 -54.55 -46.44 21.75
C PRO A 621 -54.03 -47.84 21.37
N ALA A 622 -52.81 -48.16 21.78
CA ALA A 622 -52.24 -49.49 21.60
C ALA A 622 -53.07 -50.57 22.34
N THR A 623 -53.19 -51.75 21.74
CA THR A 623 -53.90 -52.90 22.33
C THR A 623 -52.89 -53.94 22.85
N CYS A 624 -53.32 -55.16 23.19
CA CYS A 624 -52.40 -56.25 23.55
C CYS A 624 -51.64 -56.83 22.35
N THR A 625 -52.13 -56.61 21.12
CA THR A 625 -51.66 -57.31 19.89
C THR A 625 -51.49 -56.41 18.67
N GLU A 626 -51.96 -55.16 18.73
CA GLU A 626 -51.89 -54.17 17.67
C GLU A 626 -51.34 -52.86 18.23
N ASP A 627 -50.41 -52.25 17.49
CA ASP A 627 -49.79 -50.98 17.89
C ASP A 627 -50.77 -49.81 17.81
N GLY A 628 -50.53 -48.81 18.65
CA GLY A 628 -51.23 -47.53 18.64
C GLY A 628 -50.48 -46.45 17.85
N GLU A 629 -51.07 -45.27 17.81
CA GLU A 629 -50.55 -44.10 17.09
C GLU A 629 -50.79 -42.85 17.93
N GLU A 630 -49.74 -42.04 18.11
CA GLU A 630 -49.86 -40.67 18.63
C GLU A 630 -49.22 -39.65 17.68
N THR A 631 -49.84 -38.47 17.62
CA THR A 631 -49.42 -37.36 16.79
C THR A 631 -49.06 -36.16 17.64
N SER A 632 -48.06 -35.38 17.23
CA SER A 632 -47.82 -34.05 17.79
C SER A 632 -47.61 -33.01 16.70
N VAL A 633 -47.97 -31.77 17.02
CA VAL A 633 -47.95 -30.62 16.11
C VAL A 633 -46.86 -29.65 16.58
N CYS A 634 -46.02 -29.19 15.66
CA CYS A 634 -45.01 -28.18 15.93
C CYS A 634 -45.69 -26.85 16.28
N THR A 635 -45.50 -26.38 17.50
CA THR A 635 -46.07 -25.13 18.03
C THR A 635 -45.70 -23.88 17.23
N ARG A 636 -44.59 -23.94 16.47
CA ARG A 636 -44.01 -22.82 15.72
C ARG A 636 -44.44 -22.77 14.25
N CYS A 637 -44.63 -23.91 13.58
CA CYS A 637 -44.93 -23.98 12.14
C CYS A 637 -46.16 -24.82 11.75
N GLY A 638 -46.80 -25.52 12.68
CA GLY A 638 -47.97 -26.36 12.40
C GLY A 638 -47.66 -27.72 11.76
N GLU A 639 -46.39 -28.02 11.45
CA GLU A 639 -45.97 -29.31 10.94
C GLU A 639 -46.39 -30.44 11.90
N THR A 640 -46.96 -31.52 11.37
CA THR A 640 -47.52 -32.60 12.19
C THR A 640 -46.70 -33.88 12.01
N THR A 641 -46.20 -34.43 13.11
CA THR A 641 -45.46 -35.68 13.12
C THR A 641 -46.24 -36.78 13.85
N THR A 642 -45.99 -38.03 13.48
CA THR A 642 -46.68 -39.21 13.97
C THR A 642 -45.66 -40.24 14.43
N ARG A 643 -45.90 -40.91 15.56
CA ARG A 643 -45.10 -42.06 16.00
C ARG A 643 -45.99 -43.19 16.51
N VAL A 644 -45.43 -44.39 16.42
CA VAL A 644 -46.07 -45.65 16.86
C VAL A 644 -46.00 -45.73 18.39
N ILE A 645 -47.07 -46.24 18.99
CA ILE A 645 -47.12 -46.69 20.38
C ILE A 645 -47.10 -48.22 20.32
N GLU A 646 -45.95 -48.84 20.58
CA GLU A 646 -45.79 -50.30 20.52
C GLU A 646 -46.89 -51.04 21.32
N ALA A 647 -47.38 -52.16 20.78
CA ALA A 647 -48.43 -52.98 21.39
C ALA A 647 -48.09 -53.34 22.84
N SER A 648 -49.05 -53.11 23.74
CA SER A 648 -48.88 -53.25 25.20
C SER A 648 -48.63 -54.68 25.70
N GLY A 649 -48.77 -55.68 24.82
CA GLY A 649 -48.63 -57.09 25.14
C GLY A 649 -49.75 -57.62 26.04
N HIS A 650 -49.68 -58.90 26.39
CA HIS A 650 -50.66 -59.53 27.28
C HIS A 650 -50.15 -59.57 28.72
N SER A 651 -50.88 -58.94 29.64
CA SER A 651 -50.60 -59.01 31.08
C SER A 651 -51.46 -60.10 31.75
N TYR A 652 -50.99 -61.34 31.65
CA TYR A 652 -51.64 -62.51 32.26
C TYR A 652 -51.56 -62.49 33.79
N GLY A 653 -52.70 -62.70 34.45
CA GLY A 653 -52.80 -62.76 35.91
C GLY A 653 -52.29 -64.07 36.53
N GLU A 654 -52.59 -64.29 37.81
CA GLU A 654 -52.23 -65.52 38.50
C GLU A 654 -52.86 -66.77 37.84
N TRP A 655 -52.08 -67.84 37.75
CA TRP A 655 -52.52 -69.12 37.17
C TRP A 655 -53.48 -69.85 38.11
N VAL A 656 -54.74 -69.97 37.71
CA VAL A 656 -55.78 -70.71 38.43
C VAL A 656 -55.78 -72.16 37.95
N VAL A 657 -55.70 -73.12 38.87
CA VAL A 657 -55.84 -74.55 38.53
C VAL A 657 -57.30 -74.84 38.18
N THR A 658 -57.57 -75.22 36.93
CA THR A 658 -58.91 -75.57 36.43
C THR A 658 -59.14 -77.08 36.42
N LYS A 659 -58.08 -77.89 36.47
CA LYS A 659 -58.13 -79.32 36.73
C LYS A 659 -56.95 -79.74 37.62
N GLU A 660 -57.23 -80.31 38.79
CA GLU A 660 -56.17 -80.86 39.66
C GLU A 660 -55.45 -82.05 38.99
N PRO A 661 -54.12 -82.16 39.11
CA PRO A 661 -53.38 -83.34 38.69
C PRO A 661 -53.68 -84.53 39.62
N THR A 662 -53.61 -85.73 39.07
CA THR A 662 -53.77 -86.99 39.82
C THR A 662 -52.57 -87.91 39.58
N GLU A 663 -52.49 -89.06 40.25
CA GLU A 663 -51.40 -90.04 40.06
C GLU A 663 -51.34 -90.61 38.62
N THR A 664 -52.41 -90.50 37.83
CA THR A 664 -52.51 -91.07 36.47
C THR A 664 -52.92 -90.08 35.37
N GLU A 665 -53.27 -88.83 35.70
CA GLU A 665 -53.64 -87.81 34.72
C GLU A 665 -53.00 -86.45 35.03
N GLU A 666 -52.55 -85.77 33.97
CA GLU A 666 -52.15 -84.37 34.00
C GLU A 666 -53.32 -83.47 34.43
N GLY A 667 -53.01 -82.49 35.26
CA GLY A 667 -53.87 -81.35 35.58
C GLY A 667 -53.75 -80.23 34.54
N GLN A 668 -54.48 -79.15 34.77
CA GLN A 668 -54.55 -77.98 33.89
C GLN A 668 -54.67 -76.71 34.75
N ARG A 669 -53.93 -75.67 34.37
CA ARG A 669 -54.02 -74.33 34.94
C ARG A 669 -54.15 -73.28 33.84
N GLU A 670 -54.85 -72.21 34.13
CA GLU A 670 -55.22 -71.18 33.16
C GLU A 670 -54.93 -69.79 33.74
N ALA A 671 -54.36 -68.92 32.92
CA ALA A 671 -54.13 -67.52 33.27
C ALA A 671 -54.82 -66.63 32.24
N VAL A 672 -55.53 -65.61 32.74
CA VAL A 672 -56.33 -64.69 31.93
C VAL A 672 -55.60 -63.36 31.82
N CYS A 673 -55.53 -62.80 30.61
CA CYS A 673 -54.99 -61.46 30.39
C CYS A 673 -55.93 -60.44 31.04
N SER A 674 -55.40 -59.68 32.01
CA SER A 674 -56.14 -58.67 32.77
C SER A 674 -56.66 -57.50 31.92
N VAL A 675 -56.16 -57.35 30.69
CA VAL A 675 -56.47 -56.25 29.77
C VAL A 675 -57.45 -56.67 28.65
N CYS A 676 -57.16 -57.75 27.92
CA CYS A 676 -57.99 -58.22 26.79
C CYS A 676 -58.90 -59.42 27.10
N GLY A 677 -58.69 -60.13 28.20
CA GLY A 677 -59.47 -61.32 28.56
C GLY A 677 -59.04 -62.62 27.87
N ASP A 678 -57.98 -62.62 27.04
CA ASP A 678 -57.42 -63.84 26.45
C ASP A 678 -56.98 -64.83 27.53
N VAL A 679 -57.16 -66.12 27.28
CA VAL A 679 -56.83 -67.20 28.23
C VAL A 679 -55.72 -68.08 27.67
N ILE A 680 -54.59 -68.15 28.38
CA ILE A 680 -53.55 -69.15 28.11
C ILE A 680 -53.70 -70.33 29.06
N VAL A 681 -53.38 -71.53 28.55
CA VAL A 681 -53.61 -72.81 29.21
C VAL A 681 -52.28 -73.56 29.30
N GLU A 682 -51.93 -74.02 30.51
CA GLU A 682 -50.74 -74.83 30.77
C GLU A 682 -51.13 -76.12 31.48
N LYS A 683 -50.41 -77.22 31.17
CA LYS A 683 -50.63 -78.51 31.82
C LYS A 683 -49.78 -78.65 33.08
N VAL A 684 -50.34 -79.30 34.10
CA VAL A 684 -49.67 -79.58 35.37
C VAL A 684 -49.35 -81.08 35.47
N PRO A 685 -48.10 -81.50 35.70
CA PRO A 685 -47.75 -82.92 35.80
C PRO A 685 -48.42 -83.69 36.96
N ALA A 686 -48.50 -85.01 36.81
CA ALA A 686 -49.00 -85.95 37.81
C ALA A 686 -48.16 -85.98 39.11
N VAL A 687 -48.79 -86.34 40.24
CA VAL A 687 -48.19 -86.35 41.59
C VAL A 687 -47.61 -87.72 41.94
N SER A 688 -46.53 -87.78 42.73
CA SER A 688 -45.91 -89.03 43.22
C SER A 688 -45.27 -88.85 44.62
N ASP A 689 -45.08 -89.95 45.37
CA ASP A 689 -45.00 -89.91 46.84
C ASP A 689 -43.77 -90.62 47.46
N ALA A 690 -42.96 -89.90 48.25
CA ALA A 690 -41.92 -90.40 49.18
C ALA A 690 -41.39 -89.29 50.13
N GLN A 691 -40.92 -89.67 51.34
CA GLN A 691 -40.53 -88.81 52.50
C GLN A 691 -39.18 -89.28 53.12
N PRO A 692 -38.58 -88.72 54.21
CA PRO A 692 -38.84 -87.50 55.02
C PRO A 692 -37.58 -86.61 55.37
N VAL A 693 -37.78 -85.54 56.16
CA VAL A 693 -36.78 -84.63 56.84
C VAL A 693 -36.83 -84.81 58.40
N PRO A 694 -36.12 -84.10 59.36
CA PRO A 694 -35.51 -82.72 59.43
C PRO A 694 -34.07 -82.76 60.07
N PRO A 695 -33.56 -81.99 61.11
CA PRO A 695 -33.88 -80.67 61.75
C PRO A 695 -32.69 -79.74 62.24
N THR A 696 -33.02 -78.47 62.61
CA THR A 696 -32.45 -77.60 63.72
C THR A 696 -31.00 -77.04 63.70
N ASP A 697 -30.65 -75.85 64.28
CA ASP A 697 -31.40 -74.94 65.19
C ASP A 697 -30.97 -73.44 65.26
N MET A 698 -31.93 -72.55 65.63
CA MET A 698 -31.86 -71.26 66.40
C MET A 698 -30.86 -70.09 66.05
N ASN A 699 -31.06 -68.78 66.39
CA ASN A 699 -32.02 -68.06 67.27
C ASN A 699 -32.14 -66.49 67.04
N ILE A 700 -33.26 -65.85 67.48
CA ILE A 700 -33.55 -64.40 67.81
C ILE A 700 -33.22 -63.27 66.76
N SER A 701 -33.87 -62.07 66.68
CA SER A 701 -35.27 -61.58 66.63
C SER A 701 -35.39 -60.07 67.05
N ALA A 702 -36.06 -59.23 66.24
CA ALA A 702 -36.61 -57.85 66.48
C ALA A 702 -35.72 -56.71 67.08
N GLY A 703 -35.93 -55.40 66.81
CA GLY A 703 -36.78 -54.68 65.84
C GLY A 703 -37.65 -53.53 66.43
N ASN A 704 -37.55 -52.27 65.93
CA ASN A 704 -38.57 -51.18 66.04
C ASN A 704 -38.21 -49.90 65.22
N GLY A 705 -39.20 -49.04 64.84
CA GLY A 705 -39.04 -47.58 65.00
C GLY A 705 -38.90 -46.56 63.83
N ASN A 706 -39.85 -46.46 62.89
CA ASN A 706 -40.39 -45.21 62.26
C ASN A 706 -39.52 -44.02 61.69
N THR A 707 -39.66 -43.80 60.36
CA THR A 707 -39.95 -42.51 59.62
C THR A 707 -38.95 -41.30 59.58
N PRO A 708 -39.01 -40.38 58.56
CA PRO A 708 -39.74 -40.39 57.26
C PRO A 708 -38.95 -39.95 55.99
N GLY A 709 -39.37 -40.45 54.80
CA GLY A 709 -39.13 -39.88 53.45
C GLY A 709 -37.73 -40.10 52.83
N ALA A 710 -37.53 -40.09 51.50
CA ALA A 710 -38.42 -40.18 50.31
C ALA A 710 -37.52 -40.42 49.06
N GLY A 711 -37.99 -40.88 47.88
CA GLY A 711 -39.29 -41.42 47.47
C GLY A 711 -39.48 -41.40 45.92
N SER A 712 -39.98 -42.51 45.33
CA SER A 712 -40.12 -42.78 43.87
C SER A 712 -38.79 -43.02 43.11
N GLY A 713 -38.68 -43.95 42.15
CA GLY A 713 -39.62 -44.97 41.64
C GLY A 713 -38.88 -45.96 40.71
N SER A 714 -39.45 -47.12 40.38
CA SER A 714 -38.70 -48.25 39.79
C SER A 714 -39.37 -48.91 38.58
N ASN A 715 -38.61 -49.17 37.50
CA ASN A 715 -38.68 -50.47 36.80
C ASN A 715 -37.47 -50.76 35.86
N SER A 716 -37.31 -52.04 35.50
CA SER A 716 -36.62 -52.64 34.32
C SER A 716 -35.14 -52.34 34.03
N ASP A 717 -34.38 -53.41 33.77
CA ASP A 717 -32.91 -53.42 33.60
C ASP A 717 -32.36 -52.76 32.33
N VAL A 718 -31.26 -52.00 32.50
CA VAL A 718 -30.33 -51.60 31.42
C VAL A 718 -28.88 -51.61 31.95
N PRO A 719 -27.91 -52.25 31.27
CA PRO A 719 -26.51 -52.24 31.69
C PRO A 719 -25.63 -51.20 30.96
N LYS A 720 -25.40 -50.08 31.64
CA LYS A 720 -24.16 -49.26 31.63
C LYS A 720 -23.70 -48.60 30.31
N THR A 721 -23.82 -47.28 30.25
CA THR A 721 -22.81 -46.40 29.63
C THR A 721 -21.60 -46.22 30.55
N GLY A 722 -20.47 -45.73 30.03
CA GLY A 722 -19.26 -45.45 30.81
C GLY A 722 -18.02 -45.21 29.95
N ASP A 723 -17.91 -44.01 29.36
CA ASP A 723 -16.79 -43.64 28.49
C ASP A 723 -15.47 -43.42 29.24
N THR A 724 -14.36 -43.88 28.66
CA THR A 724 -13.03 -43.28 28.86
C THR A 724 -12.19 -43.30 27.57
N ALA A 725 -12.43 -42.32 26.69
CA ALA A 725 -11.46 -41.76 25.73
C ALA A 725 -10.93 -42.71 24.60
N PRO A 726 -10.08 -42.22 23.67
CA PRO A 726 -10.41 -41.23 22.62
C PRO A 726 -9.95 -41.71 21.22
N VAL A 727 -9.63 -40.78 20.29
CA VAL A 727 -9.01 -40.99 18.94
C VAL A 727 -10.01 -41.48 17.87
N VAL A 728 -10.56 -40.66 16.94
CA VAL A 728 -9.99 -39.83 15.83
C VAL A 728 -10.11 -40.50 14.45
N ALA A 729 -10.21 -39.67 13.40
CA ALA A 729 -10.05 -39.95 11.96
C ALA A 729 -11.27 -40.44 11.14
N CYS A 730 -11.81 -39.47 10.38
CA CYS A 730 -11.88 -39.47 8.91
C CYS A 730 -12.61 -40.58 8.11
N ALA A 731 -13.69 -40.13 7.47
CA ALA A 731 -13.91 -40.15 6.01
C ALA A 731 -14.35 -41.44 5.28
N ALA A 732 -15.16 -41.17 4.23
CA ALA A 732 -15.33 -41.94 2.98
C ALA A 732 -16.08 -43.31 3.02
N VAL A 733 -16.86 -43.70 2.00
CA VAL A 733 -17.56 -42.97 0.91
C VAL A 733 -18.61 -43.89 0.21
N VAL A 734 -19.57 -43.31 -0.54
CA VAL A 734 -20.15 -43.84 -1.82
C VAL A 734 -21.43 -44.74 -1.88
N ILE A 735 -22.32 -44.36 -2.84
CA ILE A 735 -23.30 -45.13 -3.68
C ILE A 735 -24.67 -45.64 -3.12
N ALA A 736 -25.73 -44.90 -3.51
CA ALA A 736 -26.94 -45.32 -4.28
C ALA A 736 -27.95 -46.39 -3.69
N ALA A 737 -29.13 -46.70 -4.28
CA ALA A 737 -29.69 -46.39 -5.62
C ALA A 737 -31.25 -46.47 -5.70
N ALA A 738 -31.78 -46.12 -6.89
CA ALA A 738 -33.05 -46.61 -7.52
C ALA A 738 -34.42 -46.04 -7.07
N ALA A 739 -35.51 -46.07 -7.88
CA ALA A 739 -35.66 -46.03 -9.37
C ALA A 739 -37.13 -45.89 -9.86
N GLY A 740 -37.35 -45.20 -10.99
CA GLY A 740 -38.41 -45.51 -12.00
C GLY A 740 -39.82 -44.90 -11.83
N VAL A 741 -40.77 -44.99 -12.78
CA VAL A 741 -40.80 -45.51 -14.19
C VAL A 741 -41.95 -44.82 -14.99
N ILE A 742 -41.94 -44.91 -16.35
CA ILE A 742 -43.05 -44.84 -17.38
C ILE A 742 -42.88 -43.67 -18.39
N PHE A 743 -42.38 -43.90 -19.63
CA PHE A 743 -43.05 -44.35 -20.88
C PHE A 743 -44.10 -43.37 -21.46
N ALA A 744 -44.21 -43.05 -22.78
CA ALA A 744 -43.42 -43.29 -24.01
C ALA A 744 -43.96 -42.33 -25.15
N VAL A 745 -43.41 -42.16 -26.37
CA VAL A 745 -43.44 -43.06 -27.56
C VAL A 745 -42.79 -42.38 -28.81
N ARG A 746 -41.81 -43.04 -29.49
CA ARG A 746 -41.39 -42.98 -30.96
C ARG A 746 -41.18 -41.58 -31.65
N LYS A 747 -40.33 -41.41 -32.70
CA LYS A 747 -39.95 -42.31 -33.81
C LYS A 747 -38.65 -41.86 -34.56
N ARG A 748 -37.87 -42.86 -35.03
CA ARG A 748 -36.62 -42.83 -35.85
C ARG A 748 -36.41 -41.73 -36.92
N SER A 749 -35.21 -41.14 -36.94
CA SER A 749 -34.36 -40.81 -38.13
C SER A 749 -32.99 -40.22 -37.70
N GLY A 750 -31.84 -40.43 -38.35
CA GLY A 750 -31.45 -41.48 -39.32
C GLY A 750 -30.43 -41.03 -40.40
N PHE A 751 -29.13 -41.35 -40.24
CA PHE A 751 -27.96 -40.80 -40.99
C PHE A 751 -27.75 -39.28 -40.76
N ARG A 752 -26.54 -38.73 -40.90
CA ARG A 752 -25.31 -39.24 -41.54
C ARG A 752 -24.07 -39.01 -40.68
#